data_AF-A0A8H7FMU7-F1
#
_entry.id   AF-A0A8H7FMU7-F1
#
_cell.length_a   1.000
_cell.length_b   1.000
_cell.length_c   1.000
_cell.angle_alpha   90.00
_cell.angle_beta   90.00
_cell.angle_gamma   90.00
#
_symmetry.space_group_name_H-M   'P 1'
#
loop_
_entity.id
_entity.type
_entity.pdbx_description
1 polymer ?
#
loop_
_entity_poly.entity_id
_entity_poly.type
_entity_poly.pdbx_seq_one_letter_code
_entity_poly.pdbx_strand_id
1 'polypeptide(L)'
;MRFSLPLALAAILATVRAHGPPGAPAHSHSNVVDLVPDNFDTVIGHGTPGLVEFGHCKNLAPVYEELANAFTHAKNKVVIAKVDADGEGRPLGSRFGVTGFPTLKWFNAEGEAEPYEGGRDLDALSAFITAKTGVKSNIKPPPAPETLILNAHTFAETALDESKNVLVSFTAPWCGHCKNMKPAYEEVARNFKGESDCVVANVDADDALNKPLAAEYGVKSFPTIKFFAKGGEVLDYEGGRTEAAFTEFLNEKCGTHRAVGGGLNELAGRLPSFDALATQFAAASTSARDALYKEATALAAEAGVASAHYIRVMDKVRAGAEDYVERESKRLAKILGKGGLASAKLDEIKVKLNILKAFAAEQAEEVKETVERAMAMEQVEIDNLYGGALRRLNNAIGAPSAACFVHFSRFLLDMVSRSADLAAQCLQAGVAVIQVSEWYSIYSDRMQLAPLPDFADAPLDPALLAPPPLNDEDSDSSARYSDSASSQYSLDSRGHFVRSKRQRRMADPRFEEIDAARYSARHKAWRKTSKSAKILPGSPLPTAIKIVTWNIDFSTPNVRARLKAALAHVQRDVLQCKAGERPHPCVVLLQEIHRDSFRLIFDDAWVQQFFVVAPKKMEEWPEGAYYGNVSLVSRTVPVCAVNSIVYESYMNRNALVVDLKLSLPGYRPAHDASRDVKLRVANTHLESLPSPGAQLRPRQLELVADALADEDLVGGIVCGDMNAISPSDSDLPARVGLIDAFDEHAAPEDEEEDAHTWGYQPECEFPPGRLDKVLYCAGAGGFSVDKPTRIGIGVRTAQGQFASDHYGLMTTVRILD
;
A
#
# COMPACT_ATOMS: atom_id res chain seq x y z
N MET A 1 -52.01 44.54 -0.70
CA MET A 1 -50.94 44.81 0.29
C MET A 1 -49.99 43.62 0.20
N ARG A 2 -48.99 43.58 -0.71
CA ARG A 2 -47.71 44.33 -0.80
C ARG A 2 -46.87 44.19 0.47
N PHE A 3 -45.57 43.92 0.48
CA PHE A 3 -44.53 43.39 -0.44
C PHE A 3 -43.26 43.18 0.44
N SER A 4 -42.34 42.39 -0.09
CA SER A 4 -40.92 42.10 0.21
C SER A 4 -40.00 43.10 0.98
N LEU A 5 -38.90 42.54 1.53
CA LEU A 5 -37.50 43.03 1.82
C LEU A 5 -37.15 44.53 1.58
N PRO A 6 -36.14 45.18 2.25
CA PRO A 6 -34.71 44.74 2.18
C PRO A 6 -33.69 45.28 3.25
N LEU A 7 -32.42 44.94 2.97
CA LEU A 7 -31.12 45.47 3.42
C LEU A 7 -31.00 46.98 3.73
N ALA A 8 -29.95 47.27 4.52
CA ALA A 8 -29.00 48.40 4.49
C ALA A 8 -29.11 49.46 5.60
N LEU A 9 -28.10 49.50 6.47
CA LEU A 9 -27.46 50.77 6.81
C LEU A 9 -25.98 50.54 7.13
N ALA A 10 -25.15 50.79 6.11
CA ALA A 10 -23.74 51.08 6.26
C ALA A 10 -23.55 52.60 6.31
N ALA A 11 -22.52 53.02 7.04
CA ALA A 11 -21.82 54.32 7.01
C ALA A 11 -22.47 55.53 7.69
N ILE A 12 -21.74 56.03 8.70
CA ILE A 12 -21.44 57.42 9.15
C ILE A 12 -21.11 57.25 10.66
N LEU A 13 -19.87 57.21 11.13
CA LEU A 13 -18.88 58.28 11.15
C LEU A 13 -17.46 57.71 11.14
N ALA A 14 -16.67 58.10 10.14
CA ALA A 14 -15.22 58.20 10.27
C ALA A 14 -14.89 59.63 10.70
N THR A 15 -14.11 59.79 11.77
CA THR A 15 -12.92 60.68 11.87
C THR A 15 -12.61 61.04 13.33
N VAL A 16 -11.77 60.24 13.99
CA VAL A 16 -10.64 60.76 14.78
C VAL A 16 -9.49 59.79 14.59
N ARG A 17 -8.41 60.25 13.97
CA ARG A 17 -7.15 59.51 13.80
C ARG A 17 -6.07 60.34 14.47
N ALA A 18 -5.44 59.81 15.52
CA ALA A 18 -4.12 60.27 15.98
C ALA A 18 -3.51 59.29 17.02
N HIS A 19 -2.51 58.53 16.54
CA HIS A 19 -1.29 58.10 17.26
C HIS A 19 -1.36 57.02 18.36
N GLY A 20 -1.09 55.77 17.97
CA GLY A 20 -0.53 54.71 18.83
C GLY A 20 0.48 53.87 18.03
N PRO A 21 1.56 53.34 18.65
CA PRO A 21 2.67 52.70 17.93
C PRO A 21 2.30 51.28 17.41
N PRO A 22 3.02 50.74 16.41
CA PRO A 22 2.70 49.44 15.83
C PRO A 22 3.43 48.29 16.56
N GLY A 23 2.70 47.22 16.89
CA GLY A 23 3.26 45.87 17.07
C GLY A 23 3.02 45.21 18.43
N ALA A 24 2.03 44.30 18.50
CA ALA A 24 2.07 43.07 19.29
C ALA A 24 0.96 42.10 18.78
N PRO A 25 1.26 40.82 18.54
CA PRO A 25 0.23 39.81 18.26
C PRO A 25 -0.57 39.48 19.53
N ALA A 26 -1.86 39.19 19.37
CA ALA A 26 -2.72 38.76 20.46
C ALA A 26 -2.30 37.36 20.97
N HIS A 27 -1.81 37.28 22.20
CA HIS A 27 -1.59 36.02 22.90
C HIS A 27 -2.92 35.50 23.46
N SER A 28 -3.32 34.27 23.13
CA SER A 28 -4.32 33.55 23.93
C SER A 28 -3.68 33.15 25.26
N HIS A 29 -4.28 33.49 26.40
CA HIS A 29 -3.75 33.12 27.72
C HIS A 29 -3.73 31.58 27.89
N SER A 30 -2.53 31.00 28.07
CA SER A 30 -2.34 29.60 28.47
C SER A 30 -2.87 29.37 29.89
N ASN A 31 -3.42 28.19 30.16
CA ASN A 31 -3.81 27.78 31.51
C ASN A 31 -2.66 27.09 32.28
N VAL A 32 -1.55 26.81 31.60
CA VAL A 32 -0.31 26.33 32.23
C VAL A 32 0.38 27.53 32.87
N VAL A 33 0.71 27.43 34.16
CA VAL A 33 1.39 28.51 34.88
C VAL A 33 2.87 28.53 34.53
N ASP A 34 3.35 29.66 34.00
CA ASP A 34 4.77 29.90 33.77
C ASP A 34 5.50 30.19 35.08
N LEU A 35 6.44 29.32 35.44
CA LEU A 35 7.29 29.46 36.62
C LEU A 35 8.69 29.90 36.24
N VAL A 36 9.12 30.98 36.90
CA VAL A 36 10.45 31.58 36.85
C VAL A 36 11.02 31.65 38.27
N PRO A 37 12.33 31.87 38.46
CA PRO A 37 12.92 31.89 39.80
C PRO A 37 12.21 32.83 40.78
N ASP A 38 11.71 33.97 40.30
CA ASP A 38 11.08 35.00 41.14
C ASP A 38 9.69 34.60 41.67
N ASN A 39 8.94 33.74 40.96
CA ASN A 39 7.59 33.36 41.36
C ASN A 39 7.49 31.90 41.86
N PHE A 40 8.49 31.06 41.62
CA PHE A 40 8.42 29.62 41.91
C PHE A 40 8.01 29.32 43.34
N ASP A 41 8.76 29.86 44.31
CA ASP A 41 8.52 29.59 45.74
C ASP A 41 7.23 30.25 46.27
N THR A 42 6.61 31.16 45.51
CA THR A 42 5.31 31.77 45.88
C THR A 42 4.11 31.00 45.32
N VAL A 43 4.32 30.21 44.27
CA VAL A 43 3.30 29.37 43.63
C VAL A 43 3.35 27.92 44.12
N ILE A 44 4.55 27.38 44.33
CA ILE A 44 4.80 26.00 44.76
C ILE A 44 5.22 26.01 46.24
N GLY A 45 4.61 25.14 47.06
CA GLY A 45 4.91 25.02 48.50
C GLY A 45 4.05 25.88 49.44
N HIS A 46 2.94 26.43 48.92
CA HIS A 46 1.97 27.22 49.68
C HIS A 46 0.58 26.57 49.74
N GLY A 47 0.51 25.28 50.10
CA GLY A 47 -0.75 24.60 50.39
C GLY A 47 -1.49 24.02 49.18
N THR A 48 -1.07 24.36 47.95
CA THR A 48 -1.61 23.78 46.72
C THR A 48 -0.52 22.94 46.05
N PRO A 49 -0.72 21.62 45.87
CA PRO A 49 0.24 20.78 45.18
C PRO A 49 0.24 21.07 43.67
N GLY A 50 1.30 20.69 42.97
CA GLY A 50 1.39 20.95 41.54
C GLY A 50 2.25 19.97 40.75
N LEU A 51 1.88 19.78 39.49
CA LEU A 51 2.68 19.09 38.50
C LEU A 51 3.46 20.13 37.69
N VAL A 52 4.79 20.02 37.68
CA VAL A 52 5.68 20.98 37.04
C VAL A 52 6.49 20.30 35.93
N GLU A 53 6.40 20.84 34.72
CA GLU A 53 7.25 20.49 33.57
C GLU A 53 8.52 21.35 33.58
N PHE A 54 9.68 20.71 33.50
CA PHE A 54 10.96 21.38 33.31
C PHE A 54 11.46 21.14 31.89
N GLY A 55 11.66 22.23 31.15
CA GLY A 55 12.15 22.25 29.77
C GLY A 55 11.04 22.22 28.72
N HIS A 56 11.39 22.48 27.46
CA HIS A 56 10.43 22.57 26.36
C HIS A 56 10.37 21.27 25.56
N CYS A 57 9.23 20.57 25.60
CA CYS A 57 8.97 19.45 24.69
C CYS A 57 7.83 19.77 23.73
N LYS A 58 8.15 19.83 22.42
CA LYS A 58 7.16 20.09 21.37
C LYS A 58 6.02 19.08 21.35
N ASN A 59 6.28 17.84 21.79
CA ASN A 59 5.30 16.76 21.78
C ASN A 59 4.43 16.74 23.05
N LEU A 60 4.97 17.19 24.19
CA LEU A 60 4.22 17.25 25.45
C LEU A 60 3.38 18.52 25.57
N ALA A 61 3.84 19.64 25.00
CA ALA A 61 3.19 20.94 25.14
C ALA A 61 1.68 20.93 24.81
N PRO A 62 1.19 20.33 23.71
CA PRO A 62 -0.25 20.28 23.44
C PRO A 62 -1.02 19.50 24.51
N VAL A 63 -0.50 18.34 24.92
CA VAL A 63 -1.11 17.47 25.93
C VAL A 63 -1.12 18.16 27.31
N TYR A 64 -0.06 18.90 27.63
CA TYR A 64 0.08 19.60 28.91
C TYR A 64 -0.84 20.82 29.01
N GLU A 65 -1.09 21.50 27.88
CA GLU A 65 -2.13 22.53 27.78
C GLU A 65 -3.54 21.95 27.94
N GLU A 66 -3.82 20.81 27.29
CA GLU A 66 -5.09 20.09 27.48
C GLU A 66 -5.29 19.63 28.93
N LEU A 67 -4.23 19.16 29.58
CA LEU A 67 -4.24 18.82 31.00
C LEU A 67 -4.58 20.03 31.87
N ALA A 68 -3.93 21.18 31.63
CA ALA A 68 -4.24 22.41 32.34
C ALA A 68 -5.70 22.83 32.14
N ASN A 69 -6.22 22.70 30.92
CA ASN A 69 -7.63 22.97 30.60
C ASN A 69 -8.58 22.03 31.36
N ALA A 70 -8.25 20.75 31.47
CA ALA A 70 -9.06 19.74 32.15
C ALA A 70 -9.26 20.01 33.66
N PHE A 71 -8.30 20.70 34.29
CA PHE A 71 -8.33 21.07 35.71
C PHE A 71 -8.62 22.56 35.97
N THR A 72 -9.05 23.33 34.97
CA THR A 72 -9.39 24.76 35.12
C THR A 72 -10.42 25.06 36.21
N HIS A 73 -11.34 24.13 36.47
CA HIS A 73 -12.34 24.22 37.52
C HIS A 73 -11.78 24.03 38.94
N ALA A 74 -10.51 23.62 39.05
CA ALA A 74 -9.84 23.25 40.30
C ALA A 74 -8.46 23.90 40.45
N LYS A 75 -8.24 25.09 39.87
CA LYS A 75 -6.97 25.86 39.96
C LYS A 75 -6.51 26.15 41.38
N ASN A 76 -7.40 26.13 42.36
CA ASN A 76 -7.09 26.31 43.79
C ASN A 76 -6.80 24.99 44.53
N LYS A 77 -6.79 23.85 43.83
CA LYS A 77 -6.55 22.52 44.38
C LYS A 77 -5.37 21.81 43.73
N VAL A 78 -5.05 22.15 42.49
CA VAL A 78 -3.86 21.66 41.78
C VAL A 78 -3.32 22.74 40.86
N VAL A 79 -2.01 22.91 40.87
CA VAL A 79 -1.28 23.77 39.93
C VAL A 79 -0.71 22.90 38.82
N ILE A 80 -0.92 23.32 37.56
CA ILE A 80 -0.25 22.73 36.40
C ILE A 80 0.65 23.81 35.82
N ALA A 81 1.96 23.58 35.86
CA ALA A 81 2.96 24.61 35.64
C ALA A 81 4.12 24.11 34.76
N LYS A 82 4.84 25.06 34.16
CA LYS A 82 6.05 24.79 33.38
C LYS A 82 7.17 25.77 33.75
N VAL A 83 8.40 25.30 33.61
CA VAL A 83 9.64 26.05 33.83
C VAL A 83 10.48 25.96 32.56
N ASP A 84 10.84 27.11 31.99
CA ASP A 84 11.85 27.19 30.93
C ASP A 84 13.24 26.92 31.51
N ALA A 85 13.57 25.65 31.71
CA ALA A 85 14.83 25.23 32.31
C ALA A 85 16.05 25.43 31.39
N ASP A 86 15.85 25.77 30.12
CA ASP A 86 16.90 26.14 29.16
C ASP A 86 17.19 27.65 29.15
N GLY A 87 16.19 28.47 29.46
CA GLY A 87 16.23 29.92 29.56
C GLY A 87 16.23 30.44 31.00
N GLU A 88 15.25 31.28 31.32
CA GLU A 88 15.18 32.01 32.60
C GLU A 88 15.02 31.10 33.83
N GLY A 89 14.40 29.93 33.65
CA GLY A 89 14.21 28.91 34.68
C GLY A 89 15.41 28.01 34.93
N ARG A 90 16.56 28.22 34.26
CA ARG A 90 17.78 27.39 34.44
C ARG A 90 18.23 27.21 35.91
N PRO A 91 18.17 28.23 36.79
CA PRO A 91 18.46 28.05 38.22
C PRO A 91 17.53 27.04 38.90
N LEU A 92 16.25 27.02 38.53
CA LEU A 92 15.27 26.06 39.05
C LEU A 92 15.54 24.64 38.55
N GLY A 93 15.85 24.48 37.27
CA GLY A 93 16.28 23.19 36.71
C GLY A 93 17.49 22.61 37.46
N SER A 94 18.47 23.46 37.77
CA SER A 94 19.64 23.08 38.57
C SER A 94 19.26 22.73 40.02
N ARG A 95 18.41 23.54 40.66
CA ARG A 95 17.92 23.34 42.04
C ARG A 95 17.24 21.97 42.23
N PHE A 96 16.50 21.51 41.22
CA PHE A 96 15.75 20.25 41.28
C PHE A 96 16.42 19.07 40.56
N GLY A 97 17.70 19.22 40.18
CA GLY A 97 18.50 18.14 39.59
C GLY A 97 18.00 17.69 38.21
N VAL A 98 17.49 18.61 37.39
CA VAL A 98 17.03 18.31 36.03
C VAL A 98 18.23 18.18 35.10
N THR A 99 18.45 16.98 34.56
CA THR A 99 19.58 16.66 33.67
C THR A 99 19.17 16.43 32.21
N GLY A 100 17.87 16.42 31.91
CA GLY A 100 17.32 16.23 30.58
C GLY A 100 15.89 16.75 30.48
N PHE A 101 15.41 17.00 29.26
CA PHE A 101 14.11 17.60 29.00
C PHE A 101 13.23 16.71 28.11
N PRO A 102 11.89 16.72 28.29
CA PRO A 102 11.20 17.31 29.42
C PRO A 102 11.33 16.41 30.67
N THR A 103 11.42 17.01 31.85
CA THR A 103 11.35 16.31 33.14
C THR A 103 10.10 16.77 33.88
N LEU A 104 9.24 15.83 34.29
CA LEU A 104 8.05 16.11 35.08
C LEU A 104 8.33 15.81 36.56
N LYS A 105 7.98 16.74 37.45
CA LYS A 105 8.05 16.55 38.89
C LYS A 105 6.74 16.93 39.54
N TRP A 106 6.30 16.13 40.49
CA TRP A 106 5.19 16.45 41.38
C TRP A 106 5.72 17.16 42.62
N PHE A 107 5.03 18.23 43.01
CA PHE A 107 5.29 18.97 44.22
C PHE A 107 4.08 18.84 45.14
N ASN A 108 4.29 18.39 46.37
CA ASN A 108 3.22 18.37 47.37
C ASN A 108 2.88 19.80 47.86
N ALA A 109 1.92 19.90 48.78
CA ALA A 109 1.45 21.17 49.30
C ALA A 109 2.55 21.97 50.03
N GLU A 110 3.56 21.26 50.55
CA GLU A 110 4.73 21.77 51.28
C GLU A 110 5.90 22.13 50.34
N GLY A 111 5.82 21.77 49.06
CA GLY A 111 6.82 22.09 48.04
C GLY A 111 7.95 21.06 47.91
N GLU A 112 7.78 19.87 48.52
CA GLU A 112 8.69 18.75 48.35
C GLU A 112 8.49 18.10 46.99
N ALA A 113 9.58 17.86 46.28
CA ALA A 113 9.56 17.37 44.90
C ALA A 113 9.78 15.86 44.81
N GLU A 114 8.94 15.17 44.05
CA GLU A 114 9.11 13.78 43.65
C GLU A 114 9.07 13.65 42.10
N PRO A 115 9.83 12.73 41.49
CA PRO A 115 9.77 12.52 40.04
C PRO A 115 8.43 11.90 39.61
N TYR A 116 7.94 12.30 38.44
CA TYR A 116 6.82 11.64 37.78
C TYR A 116 7.34 10.68 36.70
N GLU A 117 7.07 9.39 36.89
CA GLU A 117 7.53 8.30 36.03
C GLU A 117 6.40 7.68 35.18
N GLY A 118 5.21 8.28 35.19
CA GLY A 118 4.05 7.78 34.44
C GLY A 118 4.05 8.16 32.95
N GLY A 119 3.02 7.68 32.24
CA GLY A 119 2.79 8.01 30.84
C GLY A 119 2.54 9.51 30.62
N ARG A 120 3.05 10.08 29.53
CA ARG A 120 2.94 11.51 29.25
C ARG A 120 1.72 11.88 28.40
N ASP A 121 0.71 11.02 28.39
CA ASP A 121 -0.58 11.27 27.75
C ASP A 121 -1.60 11.87 28.74
N LEU A 122 -2.65 12.47 28.20
CA LEU A 122 -3.64 13.22 28.97
C LEU A 122 -4.30 12.34 30.05
N ASP A 123 -4.60 11.09 29.73
CA ASP A 123 -5.27 10.15 30.65
C ASP A 123 -4.36 9.77 31.81
N ALA A 124 -3.10 9.40 31.54
CA ALA A 124 -2.13 9.03 32.56
C ALA A 124 -1.80 10.21 33.50
N LEU A 125 -1.65 11.42 32.96
CA LEU A 125 -1.40 12.63 33.73
C LEU A 125 -2.62 13.02 34.59
N SER A 126 -3.81 12.96 34.01
CA SER A 126 -5.08 13.25 34.68
C SER A 126 -5.39 12.25 35.80
N ALA A 127 -5.16 10.96 35.55
CA ALA A 127 -5.32 9.90 36.54
C ALA A 127 -4.34 10.07 37.70
N PHE A 128 -3.09 10.43 37.42
CA PHE A 128 -2.09 10.72 38.45
C PHE A 128 -2.50 11.90 39.34
N ILE A 129 -2.90 13.03 38.75
CA ILE A 129 -3.39 14.19 39.51
C ILE A 129 -4.61 13.80 40.35
N THR A 130 -5.55 13.06 39.76
CA THR A 130 -6.75 12.57 40.47
C THR A 130 -6.37 11.68 41.64
N ALA A 131 -5.41 10.77 41.47
CA ALA A 131 -4.93 9.89 42.54
C ALA A 131 -4.23 10.66 43.67
N LYS A 132 -3.43 11.68 43.34
CA LYS A 132 -2.70 12.49 44.33
C LYS A 132 -3.58 13.49 45.08
N THR A 133 -4.64 14.01 44.45
CA THR A 133 -5.42 15.14 44.98
C THR A 133 -6.89 14.82 45.27
N GLY A 134 -7.42 13.71 44.74
CA GLY A 134 -8.83 13.39 44.74
C GLY A 134 -9.69 14.26 43.80
N VAL A 135 -9.09 15.19 43.07
CA VAL A 135 -9.78 16.08 42.13
C VAL A 135 -9.96 15.36 40.80
N LYS A 136 -11.20 15.23 40.33
CA LYS A 136 -11.49 14.64 39.02
C LYS A 136 -11.28 15.68 37.91
N SER A 137 -10.73 15.27 36.79
CA SER A 137 -10.69 16.09 35.58
C SER A 137 -12.09 16.24 34.94
N ASN A 138 -12.26 17.25 34.09
CA ASN A 138 -13.45 17.40 33.24
C ASN A 138 -13.37 16.59 31.93
N ILE A 139 -12.37 15.70 31.79
CA ILE A 139 -12.25 14.83 30.63
C ILE A 139 -13.38 13.80 30.68
N LYS A 140 -14.12 13.64 29.59
CA LYS A 140 -15.16 12.61 29.51
C LYS A 140 -14.47 11.24 29.62
N PRO A 141 -14.95 10.31 30.48
CA PRO A 141 -14.40 8.97 30.53
C PRO A 141 -14.41 8.35 29.13
N PRO A 142 -13.37 7.58 28.76
CA PRO A 142 -13.39 6.85 27.51
C PRO A 142 -14.62 5.92 27.46
N PRO A 143 -15.21 5.70 26.28
CA PRO A 143 -16.29 4.74 26.13
C PRO A 143 -15.82 3.35 26.60
N ALA A 144 -16.77 2.55 27.11
CA ALA A 144 -16.48 1.17 27.49
C ALA A 144 -15.92 0.39 26.29
N PRO A 145 -14.99 -0.55 26.51
CA PRO A 145 -14.45 -1.38 25.43
C PRO A 145 -15.57 -2.19 24.78
N GLU A 146 -15.52 -2.31 23.45
CA GLU A 146 -16.32 -3.24 22.66
C GLU A 146 -15.74 -4.66 22.72
N THR A 147 -14.42 -4.77 22.89
CA THR A 147 -13.75 -6.04 23.18
C THR A 147 -14.22 -6.65 24.50
N LEU A 148 -14.32 -7.98 24.52
CA LEU A 148 -14.52 -8.71 25.76
C LEU A 148 -13.23 -8.68 26.59
N ILE A 149 -13.27 -8.06 27.76
CA ILE A 149 -12.10 -7.99 28.65
C ILE A 149 -11.98 -9.30 29.42
N LEU A 150 -10.86 -9.99 29.23
CA LEU A 150 -10.52 -11.24 29.91
C LEU A 150 -9.40 -11.03 30.93
N ASN A 151 -9.40 -11.85 31.97
CA ASN A 151 -8.33 -11.94 32.95
C ASN A 151 -8.06 -13.41 33.29
N ALA A 152 -7.07 -13.69 34.13
CA ALA A 152 -6.67 -15.05 34.50
C ALA A 152 -7.82 -15.95 35.02
N HIS A 153 -8.91 -15.38 35.54
CA HIS A 153 -10.08 -16.14 36.01
C HIS A 153 -11.13 -16.39 34.93
N THR A 154 -11.32 -15.44 34.02
CA THR A 154 -12.37 -15.50 32.96
C THR A 154 -11.83 -15.97 31.61
N PHE A 155 -10.52 -16.13 31.48
CA PHE A 155 -9.88 -16.52 30.22
C PHE A 155 -10.34 -17.91 29.76
N ALA A 156 -10.26 -18.91 30.63
CA ALA A 156 -10.54 -20.30 30.26
C ALA A 156 -12.01 -20.52 29.83
N GLU A 157 -12.98 -19.89 30.51
CA GLU A 157 -14.41 -20.03 30.18
C GLU A 157 -14.79 -19.43 28.82
N THR A 158 -13.93 -18.56 28.25
CA THR A 158 -14.19 -17.91 26.97
C THR A 158 -13.21 -18.40 25.91
N ALA A 159 -11.90 -18.16 26.10
CA ALA A 159 -10.87 -18.43 25.11
C ALA A 159 -10.60 -19.93 24.91
N LEU A 160 -10.88 -20.77 25.91
CA LEU A 160 -10.72 -22.23 25.80
C LEU A 160 -12.06 -22.96 25.61
N ASP A 161 -13.14 -22.23 25.34
CA ASP A 161 -14.41 -22.82 24.97
C ASP A 161 -14.31 -23.38 23.55
N GLU A 162 -14.18 -24.71 23.44
CA GLU A 162 -14.06 -25.42 22.16
C GLU A 162 -15.27 -25.24 21.22
N SER A 163 -16.36 -24.62 21.67
CA SER A 163 -17.50 -24.25 20.82
C SER A 163 -17.35 -22.90 20.11
N LYS A 164 -16.33 -22.11 20.47
CA LYS A 164 -16.10 -20.74 19.98
C LYS A 164 -14.73 -20.57 19.34
N ASN A 165 -14.67 -19.63 18.41
CA ASN A 165 -13.46 -19.02 17.89
C ASN A 165 -13.22 -17.71 18.65
N VAL A 166 -12.04 -17.52 19.24
CA VAL A 166 -11.74 -16.34 20.06
C VAL A 166 -10.41 -15.72 19.63
N LEU A 167 -10.48 -14.50 19.10
CA LEU A 167 -9.29 -13.69 18.84
C LEU A 167 -8.98 -12.87 20.10
N VAL A 168 -7.82 -13.10 20.71
CA VAL A 168 -7.38 -12.45 21.93
C VAL A 168 -6.16 -11.56 21.67
N SER A 169 -6.26 -10.29 22.03
CA SER A 169 -5.12 -9.38 22.11
C SER A 169 -4.55 -9.31 23.53
N PHE A 170 -3.26 -9.58 23.67
CA PHE A 170 -2.49 -9.37 24.89
C PHE A 170 -1.79 -8.02 24.79
N THR A 171 -2.19 -7.07 25.64
CA THR A 171 -1.79 -5.66 25.56
C THR A 171 -1.20 -5.16 26.88
N ALA A 172 -0.64 -3.95 26.87
CA ALA A 172 -0.21 -3.24 28.06
C ALA A 172 -0.57 -1.75 27.96
N PRO A 173 -0.95 -1.08 29.07
CA PRO A 173 -1.50 0.28 29.05
C PRO A 173 -0.49 1.35 28.62
N TRP A 174 0.81 1.11 28.80
CA TRP A 174 1.90 2.01 28.40
C TRP A 174 2.36 1.80 26.95
N CYS A 175 1.93 0.73 26.28
CA CYS A 175 2.43 0.38 24.95
C CYS A 175 1.79 1.24 23.84
N GLY A 176 2.60 2.06 23.16
CA GLY A 176 2.16 2.89 22.05
C GLY A 176 1.56 2.10 20.87
N HIS A 177 2.15 0.95 20.53
CA HIS A 177 1.61 0.09 19.46
C HIS A 177 0.22 -0.49 19.79
N CYS A 178 -0.05 -0.78 21.08
CA CYS A 178 -1.38 -1.20 21.53
C CYS A 178 -2.39 -0.06 21.36
N LYS A 179 -2.01 1.17 21.75
CA LYS A 179 -2.85 2.36 21.63
C LYS A 179 -3.22 2.64 20.17
N ASN A 180 -2.27 2.46 19.24
CA ASN A 180 -2.52 2.66 17.81
C ASN A 180 -3.44 1.58 17.20
N MET A 181 -3.34 0.33 17.66
CA MET A 181 -4.18 -0.78 17.19
C MET A 181 -5.62 -0.72 17.75
N LYS A 182 -5.77 -0.22 18.99
CA LYS A 182 -7.04 -0.27 19.74
C LYS A 182 -8.25 0.24 18.94
N PRO A 183 -8.23 1.37 18.21
CA PRO A 183 -9.39 1.83 17.47
C PRO A 183 -9.91 0.83 16.44
N ALA A 184 -9.00 0.23 15.64
CA ALA A 184 -9.36 -0.77 14.65
C ALA A 184 -9.88 -2.05 15.31
N TYR A 185 -9.25 -2.49 16.39
CA TYR A 185 -9.61 -3.73 17.08
C TYR A 185 -10.98 -3.63 17.78
N GLU A 186 -11.31 -2.47 18.35
CA GLU A 186 -12.63 -2.18 18.94
C GLU A 186 -13.73 -2.11 17.86
N GLU A 187 -13.43 -1.61 16.66
CA GLU A 187 -14.37 -1.60 15.54
C GLU A 187 -14.72 -3.03 15.10
N VAL A 188 -13.70 -3.89 14.99
CA VAL A 188 -13.88 -5.32 14.69
C VAL A 188 -14.70 -5.98 15.78
N ALA A 189 -14.39 -5.76 17.06
CA ALA A 189 -15.16 -6.33 18.16
C ALA A 189 -16.64 -5.92 18.09
N ARG A 190 -16.93 -4.67 17.71
CA ARG A 190 -18.30 -4.19 17.49
C ARG A 190 -18.98 -4.91 16.33
N ASN A 191 -18.29 -5.08 15.21
CA ASN A 191 -18.83 -5.70 14.00
C ASN A 191 -19.12 -7.19 14.19
N PHE A 192 -18.32 -7.87 15.01
CA PHE A 192 -18.45 -9.30 15.29
C PHE A 192 -19.31 -9.62 16.52
N LYS A 193 -19.80 -8.61 17.25
CA LYS A 193 -20.67 -8.78 18.43
C LYS A 193 -21.94 -9.60 18.18
N GLY A 194 -22.40 -9.67 16.93
CA GLY A 194 -23.56 -10.45 16.51
C GLY A 194 -23.25 -11.92 16.19
N GLU A 195 -21.98 -12.31 16.11
CA GLU A 195 -21.55 -13.69 15.84
C GLU A 195 -21.46 -14.47 17.15
N SER A 196 -22.25 -15.54 17.28
CA SER A 196 -22.37 -16.29 18.53
C SER A 196 -21.14 -17.12 18.88
N ASP A 197 -20.34 -17.51 17.88
CA ASP A 197 -19.18 -18.37 18.00
C ASP A 197 -17.88 -17.70 17.50
N CYS A 198 -17.87 -16.37 17.32
CA CYS A 198 -16.68 -15.61 16.94
C CYS A 198 -16.53 -14.40 17.87
N VAL A 199 -15.58 -14.47 18.81
CA VAL A 199 -15.39 -13.50 19.89
C VAL A 199 -14.08 -12.73 19.71
N VAL A 200 -14.11 -11.42 19.96
CA VAL A 200 -12.93 -10.56 19.97
C VAL A 200 -12.69 -10.06 21.39
N ALA A 201 -11.51 -10.33 21.94
CA ALA A 201 -11.20 -10.15 23.34
C ALA A 201 -9.85 -9.45 23.58
N ASN A 202 -9.69 -8.85 24.77
CA ASN A 202 -8.44 -8.22 25.21
C ASN A 202 -8.06 -8.67 26.62
N VAL A 203 -6.78 -8.95 26.83
CA VAL A 203 -6.14 -9.19 28.12
C VAL A 203 -5.08 -8.12 28.36
N ASP A 204 -5.15 -7.41 29.49
CA ASP A 204 -4.01 -6.61 29.97
C ASP A 204 -2.96 -7.56 30.55
N ALA A 205 -1.91 -7.85 29.78
CA ALA A 205 -0.88 -8.80 30.12
C ALA A 205 0.23 -8.22 31.02
N ASP A 206 0.24 -6.89 31.25
CA ASP A 206 1.13 -6.26 32.22
C ASP A 206 0.53 -6.23 33.64
N ASP A 207 -0.78 -6.46 33.79
CA ASP A 207 -1.41 -6.64 35.09
C ASP A 207 -0.82 -7.85 35.84
N ALA A 208 -0.50 -7.66 37.12
CA ALA A 208 0.13 -8.68 37.95
C ALA A 208 -0.65 -10.01 38.01
N LEU A 209 -1.99 -9.96 37.92
CA LEU A 209 -2.85 -11.13 37.89
C LEU A 209 -2.69 -11.94 36.59
N ASN A 210 -2.44 -11.26 35.48
CA ASN A 210 -2.42 -11.85 34.14
C ASN A 210 -1.00 -12.23 33.68
N LYS A 211 0.06 -11.83 34.38
CA LYS A 211 1.45 -12.20 34.04
C LYS A 211 1.69 -13.71 33.88
N PRO A 212 1.17 -14.60 34.75
CA PRO A 212 1.31 -16.04 34.56
C PRO A 212 0.65 -16.53 33.27
N LEU A 213 -0.55 -16.02 32.97
CA LEU A 213 -1.30 -16.32 31.75
C LEU A 213 -0.52 -15.85 30.50
N ALA A 214 0.02 -14.63 30.52
CA ALA A 214 0.82 -14.10 29.43
C ALA A 214 2.09 -14.96 29.18
N ALA A 215 2.73 -15.42 30.26
CA ALA A 215 3.90 -16.30 30.17
C ALA A 215 3.55 -17.69 29.61
N GLU A 216 2.42 -18.28 30.02
CA GLU A 216 1.91 -19.56 29.52
C GLU A 216 1.77 -19.57 28.00
N TYR A 217 1.22 -18.49 27.45
CA TYR A 217 1.05 -18.33 26.00
C TYR A 217 2.27 -17.69 25.31
N GLY A 218 3.40 -17.52 25.99
CA GLY A 218 4.65 -17.05 25.38
C GLY A 218 4.64 -15.59 24.93
N VAL A 219 3.84 -14.73 25.56
CA VAL A 219 3.79 -13.29 25.27
C VAL A 219 5.09 -12.61 25.72
N LYS A 220 5.90 -12.16 24.76
CA LYS A 220 7.21 -11.51 25.00
C LYS A 220 7.24 -10.02 24.68
N SER A 221 6.26 -9.53 23.92
CA SER A 221 6.14 -8.14 23.48
C SER A 221 4.67 -7.78 23.27
N PHE A 222 4.36 -6.48 23.17
CA PHE A 222 2.99 -5.99 23.03
C PHE A 222 2.80 -5.15 21.75
N PRO A 223 1.64 -5.24 21.09
CA PRO A 223 0.61 -6.25 21.31
C PRO A 223 1.06 -7.61 20.76
N THR A 224 0.67 -8.69 21.45
CA THR A 224 0.69 -10.07 20.91
C THR A 224 -0.75 -10.50 20.72
N ILE A 225 -1.10 -11.07 19.57
CA ILE A 225 -2.48 -11.47 19.27
C ILE A 225 -2.48 -12.96 18.97
N LYS A 226 -3.43 -13.69 19.55
CA LYS A 226 -3.59 -15.13 19.36
C LYS A 226 -5.04 -15.44 19.04
N PHE A 227 -5.22 -16.46 18.21
CA PHE A 227 -6.51 -16.98 17.85
C PHE A 227 -6.69 -18.37 18.47
N PHE A 228 -7.74 -18.50 19.27
CA PHE A 228 -8.15 -19.76 19.88
C PHE A 228 -9.29 -20.30 19.03
N ALA A 229 -8.98 -21.29 18.21
CA ALA A 229 -9.92 -21.88 17.29
C ALA A 229 -10.90 -22.80 18.02
N LYS A 230 -12.10 -22.88 17.47
CA LYS A 230 -13.07 -23.92 17.80
C LYS A 230 -12.41 -25.29 17.68
N GLY A 231 -12.55 -26.14 18.69
CA GLY A 231 -11.85 -27.43 18.77
C GLY A 231 -10.45 -27.38 19.42
N GLY A 232 -10.01 -26.23 19.92
CA GLY A 232 -8.89 -26.12 20.87
C GLY A 232 -7.51 -25.82 20.29
N GLU A 233 -7.39 -25.59 18.97
CA GLU A 233 -6.13 -25.15 18.36
C GLU A 233 -5.84 -23.69 18.71
N VAL A 234 -4.58 -23.37 19.00
CA VAL A 234 -4.13 -21.99 19.28
C VAL A 234 -3.13 -21.56 18.23
N LEU A 235 -3.44 -20.46 17.53
CA LEU A 235 -2.65 -19.91 16.44
C LEU A 235 -2.15 -18.52 16.80
N ASP A 236 -0.93 -18.19 16.38
CA ASP A 236 -0.45 -16.81 16.40
C ASP A 236 -1.12 -16.02 15.26
N TYR A 237 -1.59 -14.81 15.58
CA TYR A 237 -2.11 -13.90 14.56
C TYR A 237 -0.97 -13.04 14.02
N GLU A 238 -0.60 -13.29 12.77
CA GLU A 238 0.48 -12.57 12.07
C GLU A 238 -0.05 -11.58 11.01
N GLY A 239 -1.37 -11.42 10.92
CA GLY A 239 -2.01 -10.52 9.96
C GLY A 239 -1.85 -9.02 10.29
N GLY A 240 -2.34 -8.18 9.39
CA GLY A 240 -2.32 -6.73 9.54
C GLY A 240 -3.17 -6.23 10.71
N ARG A 241 -2.80 -5.11 11.35
CA ARG A 241 -3.52 -4.58 12.52
C ARG A 241 -4.62 -3.57 12.15
N THR A 242 -5.23 -3.76 10.98
CA THR A 242 -6.31 -2.92 10.45
C THR A 242 -7.67 -3.63 10.60
N GLU A 243 -8.75 -2.86 10.59
CA GLU A 243 -10.11 -3.44 10.66
C GLU A 243 -10.35 -4.46 9.53
N ALA A 244 -9.87 -4.16 8.33
CA ALA A 244 -9.97 -5.03 7.17
C ALA A 244 -9.27 -6.38 7.39
N ALA A 245 -8.00 -6.36 7.82
CA ALA A 245 -7.20 -7.57 8.02
C ALA A 245 -7.74 -8.45 9.16
N PHE A 246 -8.22 -7.86 10.25
CA PHE A 246 -8.89 -8.62 11.31
C PHE A 246 -10.22 -9.21 10.83
N THR A 247 -11.02 -8.43 10.09
CA THR A 247 -12.32 -8.88 9.57
C THR A 247 -12.16 -10.02 8.58
N GLU A 248 -11.17 -9.94 7.69
CA GLU A 248 -10.83 -10.99 6.73
C GLU A 248 -10.41 -12.29 7.46
N PHE A 249 -9.47 -12.19 8.38
CA PHE A 249 -9.02 -13.33 9.17
C PHE A 249 -10.16 -13.98 9.96
N LEU A 250 -11.00 -13.19 10.64
CA LEU A 250 -12.13 -13.71 11.38
C LEU A 250 -13.19 -14.31 10.44
N ASN A 251 -13.44 -13.73 9.26
CA ASN A 251 -14.33 -14.33 8.27
C ASN A 251 -13.82 -15.69 7.80
N GLU A 252 -12.53 -15.81 7.52
CA GLU A 252 -11.90 -17.07 7.13
C GLU A 252 -11.99 -18.11 8.26
N LYS A 253 -11.52 -17.76 9.47
CA LYS A 253 -11.41 -18.71 10.59
C LYS A 253 -12.73 -19.02 11.29
N CYS A 254 -13.66 -18.07 11.33
CA CYS A 254 -14.99 -18.25 11.92
C CYS A 254 -16.05 -18.68 10.91
N GLY A 255 -15.78 -18.66 9.60
CA GLY A 255 -16.79 -18.93 8.57
C GLY A 255 -17.88 -17.85 8.50
N THR A 256 -17.52 -16.60 8.85
CA THR A 256 -18.44 -15.46 8.85
C THR A 256 -18.28 -14.61 7.59
N HIS A 257 -19.16 -13.63 7.39
CA HIS A 257 -19.14 -12.79 6.20
C HIS A 257 -19.37 -11.31 6.54
N ARG A 258 -18.68 -10.82 7.58
CA ARG A 258 -18.74 -9.42 8.00
C ARG A 258 -18.03 -8.50 7.01
N ALA A 259 -18.52 -7.28 6.86
CA ALA A 259 -17.90 -6.23 6.08
C ALA A 259 -17.18 -5.21 6.99
N VAL A 260 -16.18 -4.54 6.44
CA VAL A 260 -15.53 -3.38 7.07
C VAL A 260 -16.56 -2.25 7.23
N GLY A 261 -16.61 -1.62 8.41
CA GLY A 261 -17.63 -0.66 8.80
C GLY A 261 -18.96 -1.30 9.24
N GLY A 262 -19.01 -2.62 9.35
CA GLY A 262 -20.14 -3.38 9.88
C GLY A 262 -21.12 -3.93 8.82
N GLY A 263 -22.05 -4.75 9.29
CA GLY A 263 -22.98 -5.49 8.42
C GLY A 263 -22.34 -6.69 7.73
N LEU A 264 -23.03 -7.22 6.72
CA LEU A 264 -22.60 -8.39 5.95
C LEU A 264 -22.13 -8.02 4.54
N ASN A 265 -21.10 -8.72 4.05
CA ASN A 265 -20.57 -8.57 2.69
C ASN A 265 -21.49 -9.26 1.65
N GLU A 266 -21.07 -9.26 0.38
CA GLU A 266 -21.87 -9.80 -0.75
C GLU A 266 -21.93 -11.34 -0.80
N LEU A 267 -21.02 -12.03 -0.12
CA LEU A 267 -20.98 -13.50 -0.06
C LEU A 267 -21.89 -14.07 1.02
N ALA A 268 -22.33 -13.24 1.98
CA ALA A 268 -23.13 -13.70 3.09
C ALA A 268 -24.43 -14.41 2.64
N GLY A 269 -24.59 -15.66 3.06
CA GLY A 269 -25.72 -16.51 2.76
C GLY A 269 -25.75 -17.08 1.33
N ARG A 270 -24.70 -16.86 0.54
CA ARG A 270 -24.53 -17.47 -0.78
C ARG A 270 -24.05 -18.91 -0.63
N LEU A 271 -24.53 -19.79 -1.50
CA LEU A 271 -24.08 -21.18 -1.60
C LEU A 271 -23.65 -21.44 -3.04
N PRO A 272 -22.36 -21.73 -3.32
CA PRO A 272 -21.86 -21.87 -4.70
C PRO A 272 -22.64 -22.86 -5.57
N SER A 273 -23.02 -24.02 -5.01
CA SER A 273 -23.81 -25.02 -5.70
C SER A 273 -25.23 -24.53 -6.05
N PHE A 274 -25.85 -23.73 -5.19
CA PHE A 274 -27.15 -23.11 -5.47
C PHE A 274 -27.04 -21.88 -6.36
N ASP A 275 -25.91 -21.17 -6.36
CA ASP A 275 -25.66 -20.06 -7.28
C ASP A 275 -25.62 -20.53 -8.72
N ALA A 276 -24.90 -21.63 -9.00
CA ALA A 276 -24.88 -22.25 -10.33
C ALA A 276 -26.29 -22.64 -10.79
N LEU A 277 -27.07 -23.29 -9.92
CA LEU A 277 -28.46 -23.65 -10.21
C LEU A 277 -29.35 -22.43 -10.39
N ALA A 278 -29.15 -21.35 -9.63
CA ALA A 278 -29.91 -20.10 -9.75
C ALA A 278 -29.64 -19.41 -11.09
N THR A 279 -28.39 -19.35 -11.54
CA THR A 279 -28.01 -18.80 -12.84
C THR A 279 -28.60 -19.61 -13.99
N GLN A 280 -28.49 -20.94 -13.95
CA GLN A 280 -29.11 -21.81 -14.94
C GLN A 280 -30.63 -21.67 -14.95
N PHE A 281 -31.25 -21.60 -13.77
CA PHE A 281 -32.69 -21.45 -13.62
C PHE A 281 -33.20 -20.11 -14.17
N ALA A 282 -32.44 -19.03 -13.98
CA ALA A 282 -32.76 -17.71 -14.52
C ALA A 282 -32.75 -17.68 -16.06
N ALA A 283 -31.76 -18.35 -16.68
CA ALA A 283 -31.61 -18.43 -18.14
C ALA A 283 -32.53 -19.49 -18.79
N ALA A 284 -33.00 -20.47 -18.02
CA ALA A 284 -33.83 -21.56 -18.52
C ALA A 284 -35.22 -21.10 -19.00
N SER A 285 -35.73 -21.78 -20.03
CA SER A 285 -37.12 -21.66 -20.44
C SER A 285 -38.07 -22.17 -19.36
N THR A 286 -39.35 -21.77 -19.42
CA THR A 286 -40.38 -22.20 -18.46
C THR A 286 -40.45 -23.72 -18.32
N SER A 287 -40.24 -24.49 -19.40
CA SER A 287 -40.26 -25.95 -19.37
C SER A 287 -39.01 -26.60 -18.78
N ALA A 288 -37.86 -25.91 -18.79
CA ALA A 288 -36.60 -26.41 -18.25
C ALA A 288 -36.40 -26.08 -16.75
N ARG A 289 -37.11 -25.07 -16.23
CA ARG A 289 -37.04 -24.63 -14.83
C ARG A 289 -37.51 -25.68 -13.82
N ASP A 290 -38.47 -26.53 -14.18
CA ASP A 290 -38.98 -27.58 -13.27
C ASP A 290 -37.93 -28.65 -12.95
N ALA A 291 -37.07 -28.99 -13.92
CA ALA A 291 -35.98 -29.94 -13.71
C ALA A 291 -34.93 -29.38 -12.73
N LEU A 292 -34.51 -28.13 -12.96
CA LEU A 292 -33.56 -27.42 -12.12
C LEU A 292 -34.10 -27.19 -10.69
N TYR A 293 -35.39 -26.90 -10.55
CA TYR A 293 -36.04 -26.79 -9.24
C TYR A 293 -36.02 -28.12 -8.47
N LYS A 294 -36.28 -29.24 -9.15
CA LYS A 294 -36.24 -30.57 -8.53
C LYS A 294 -34.84 -30.93 -8.06
N GLU A 295 -33.83 -30.62 -8.87
CA GLU A 295 -32.42 -30.78 -8.52
C GLU A 295 -32.03 -29.94 -7.30
N ALA A 296 -32.37 -28.63 -7.31
CA ALA A 296 -32.13 -27.75 -6.17
C ALA A 296 -32.82 -28.26 -4.89
N THR A 297 -34.05 -28.78 -5.00
CA THR A 297 -34.79 -29.32 -3.86
C THR A 297 -34.17 -30.61 -3.32
N ALA A 298 -33.59 -31.45 -4.17
CA ALA A 298 -32.84 -32.63 -3.73
C ALA A 298 -31.58 -32.22 -2.96
N LEU A 299 -30.83 -31.24 -3.48
CA LEU A 299 -29.63 -30.69 -2.84
C LEU A 299 -29.94 -29.98 -1.51
N ALA A 300 -31.14 -29.41 -1.38
CA ALA A 300 -31.57 -28.70 -0.16
C ALA A 300 -31.62 -29.59 1.09
N ALA A 301 -31.72 -30.91 0.92
CA ALA A 301 -31.69 -31.86 2.03
C ALA A 301 -30.35 -31.82 2.81
N GLU A 302 -29.25 -31.55 2.12
CA GLU A 302 -27.91 -31.46 2.71
C GLU A 302 -27.59 -30.04 3.20
N ALA A 303 -28.02 -29.02 2.44
CA ALA A 303 -27.74 -27.61 2.76
C ALA A 303 -28.65 -27.02 3.86
N GLY A 304 -29.74 -27.70 4.24
CA GLY A 304 -30.62 -27.30 5.33
C GLY A 304 -31.23 -25.91 5.16
N VAL A 305 -31.33 -25.15 6.25
CA VAL A 305 -32.01 -23.84 6.30
C VAL A 305 -31.35 -22.80 5.38
N ALA A 306 -30.05 -22.93 5.11
CA ALA A 306 -29.31 -22.00 4.26
C ALA A 306 -29.84 -21.98 2.80
N SER A 307 -30.32 -23.11 2.29
CA SER A 307 -30.90 -23.22 0.93
C SER A 307 -32.34 -22.71 0.83
N ALA A 308 -33.04 -22.54 1.95
CA ALA A 308 -34.49 -22.32 1.98
C ALA A 308 -34.94 -21.07 1.20
N HIS A 309 -34.09 -20.04 1.12
CA HIS A 309 -34.41 -18.85 0.34
C HIS A 309 -34.26 -19.05 -1.16
N TYR A 310 -33.22 -19.76 -1.63
CA TYR A 310 -33.07 -20.14 -3.05
C TYR A 310 -34.30 -20.91 -3.55
N ILE A 311 -34.72 -21.94 -2.80
CA ILE A 311 -35.89 -22.75 -3.13
C ILE A 311 -37.16 -21.90 -3.20
N ARG A 312 -37.32 -20.94 -2.28
CA ARG A 312 -38.46 -20.03 -2.27
C ARG A 312 -38.48 -19.10 -3.49
N VAL A 313 -37.31 -18.60 -3.91
CA VAL A 313 -37.21 -17.76 -5.11
C VAL A 313 -37.57 -18.57 -6.36
N MET A 314 -37.00 -19.76 -6.52
CA MET A 314 -37.31 -20.66 -7.64
C MET A 314 -38.80 -21.05 -7.68
N ASP A 315 -39.40 -21.38 -6.52
CA ASP A 315 -40.83 -21.68 -6.39
C ASP A 315 -41.71 -20.51 -6.86
N LYS A 316 -41.37 -19.28 -6.46
CA LYS A 316 -42.13 -18.08 -6.87
C LYS A 316 -42.03 -17.82 -8.37
N VAL A 317 -40.84 -17.95 -8.94
CA VAL A 317 -40.63 -17.73 -10.38
C VAL A 317 -41.35 -18.82 -11.20
N ARG A 318 -41.22 -20.11 -10.84
CA ARG A 318 -41.94 -21.19 -11.56
C ARG A 318 -43.46 -21.09 -11.42
N ALA A 319 -43.96 -20.49 -10.35
CA ALA A 319 -45.39 -20.24 -10.16
C ALA A 319 -45.95 -19.07 -11.01
N GLY A 320 -45.14 -18.51 -11.92
CA GLY A 320 -45.55 -17.48 -12.89
C GLY A 320 -45.20 -16.05 -12.50
N ALA A 321 -44.42 -15.83 -11.44
CA ALA A 321 -43.96 -14.50 -11.04
C ALA A 321 -42.56 -14.18 -11.64
N GLU A 322 -42.49 -14.03 -12.95
CA GLU A 322 -41.23 -13.75 -13.70
C GLU A 322 -40.51 -12.49 -13.19
N ASP A 323 -41.26 -11.48 -12.75
CA ASP A 323 -40.72 -10.21 -12.23
C ASP A 323 -40.33 -10.26 -10.73
N TYR A 324 -40.47 -11.43 -10.08
CA TYR A 324 -40.31 -11.55 -8.63
C TYR A 324 -38.91 -11.16 -8.15
N VAL A 325 -37.87 -11.63 -8.84
CA VAL A 325 -36.47 -11.37 -8.47
C VAL A 325 -36.17 -9.87 -8.47
N GLU A 326 -36.56 -9.16 -9.54
CA GLU A 326 -36.35 -7.73 -9.68
C GLU A 326 -37.15 -6.92 -8.65
N ARG A 327 -38.46 -7.23 -8.52
CA ARG A 327 -39.35 -6.54 -7.57
C ARG A 327 -38.89 -6.72 -6.13
N GLU A 328 -38.54 -7.93 -5.75
CA GLU A 328 -38.10 -8.24 -4.38
C GLU A 328 -36.74 -7.63 -4.07
N SER A 329 -35.80 -7.67 -5.02
CA SER A 329 -34.48 -7.01 -4.88
C SER A 329 -34.64 -5.51 -4.65
N LYS A 330 -35.46 -4.83 -5.46
CA LYS A 330 -35.76 -3.39 -5.29
C LYS A 330 -36.42 -3.11 -3.93
N ARG A 331 -37.35 -3.96 -3.50
CA ARG A 331 -38.04 -3.80 -2.21
C ARG A 331 -37.08 -3.94 -1.04
N LEU A 332 -36.23 -4.97 -1.03
CA LEU A 332 -35.27 -5.23 0.04
C LEU A 332 -34.18 -4.15 0.09
N ALA A 333 -33.65 -3.74 -1.07
CA ALA A 333 -32.69 -2.63 -1.15
C ALA A 333 -33.26 -1.32 -0.59
N LYS A 334 -34.53 -1.03 -0.88
CA LYS A 334 -35.22 0.15 -0.32
C LYS A 334 -35.41 0.06 1.20
N ILE A 335 -35.59 -1.13 1.76
CA ILE A 335 -35.70 -1.31 3.22
C ILE A 335 -34.33 -1.11 3.87
N LEU A 336 -33.27 -1.68 3.27
CA LEU A 336 -31.91 -1.54 3.76
C LEU A 336 -31.47 -0.06 3.79
N GLY A 337 -31.82 0.71 2.76
CA GLY A 337 -31.48 2.14 2.67
C GLY A 337 -32.26 3.08 3.60
N LYS A 338 -33.36 2.63 4.22
CA LYS A 338 -34.15 3.47 5.15
C LYS A 338 -33.56 3.55 6.57
N GLY A 339 -32.69 2.61 6.94
CA GLY A 339 -32.14 2.52 8.29
C GLY A 339 -33.19 2.24 9.38
N GLY A 340 -32.77 2.19 10.65
CA GLY A 340 -33.66 2.08 11.81
C GLY A 340 -34.17 0.67 12.16
N LEU A 341 -33.66 -0.38 11.49
CA LEU A 341 -33.89 -1.76 11.90
C LEU A 341 -32.76 -2.26 12.82
N ALA A 342 -33.06 -3.27 13.64
CA ALA A 342 -32.05 -3.98 14.42
C ALA A 342 -31.03 -4.66 13.49
N SER A 343 -29.76 -4.75 13.93
CA SER A 343 -28.66 -5.32 13.15
C SER A 343 -28.97 -6.73 12.62
N ALA A 344 -29.49 -7.63 13.45
CA ALA A 344 -29.90 -8.98 13.01
C ALA A 344 -30.94 -8.96 11.87
N LYS A 345 -31.82 -7.95 11.84
CA LYS A 345 -32.82 -7.81 10.77
C LYS A 345 -32.22 -7.24 9.49
N LEU A 346 -31.24 -6.35 9.61
CA LEU A 346 -30.46 -5.85 8.46
C LEU A 346 -29.68 -6.99 7.81
N ASP A 347 -29.05 -7.84 8.62
CA ASP A 347 -28.31 -9.03 8.17
C ASP A 347 -29.22 -10.02 7.43
N GLU A 348 -30.40 -10.33 7.98
CA GLU A 348 -31.40 -11.18 7.32
C GLU A 348 -31.81 -10.62 5.94
N ILE A 349 -31.99 -9.30 5.84
CA ILE A 349 -32.36 -8.64 4.59
C ILE A 349 -31.19 -8.67 3.60
N LYS A 350 -29.96 -8.46 4.07
CA LYS A 350 -28.75 -8.47 3.25
C LYS A 350 -28.50 -9.86 2.66
N VAL A 351 -28.62 -10.92 3.46
CA VAL A 351 -28.54 -12.32 2.99
C VAL A 351 -29.54 -12.58 1.87
N LYS A 352 -30.81 -12.20 2.07
CA LYS A 352 -31.85 -12.37 1.03
C LYS A 352 -31.51 -11.62 -0.26
N LEU A 353 -31.00 -10.39 -0.14
CA LEU A 353 -30.59 -9.60 -1.29
C LEU A 353 -29.41 -10.24 -2.03
N ASN A 354 -28.41 -10.75 -1.31
CA ASN A 354 -27.25 -11.43 -1.89
C ASN A 354 -27.70 -12.67 -2.69
N ILE A 355 -28.59 -13.50 -2.12
CA ILE A 355 -29.15 -14.68 -2.79
C ILE A 355 -29.93 -14.29 -4.06
N LEU A 356 -30.76 -13.26 -4.00
CA LEU A 356 -31.51 -12.80 -5.18
C LEU A 356 -30.58 -12.36 -6.34
N LYS A 357 -29.40 -11.82 -6.04
CA LYS A 357 -28.41 -11.47 -7.07
C LYS A 357 -27.89 -12.69 -7.85
N ALA A 358 -27.93 -13.90 -7.29
CA ALA A 358 -27.56 -15.12 -8.02
C ALA A 358 -28.50 -15.43 -9.20
N PHE A 359 -29.71 -14.86 -9.20
CA PHE A 359 -30.73 -15.02 -10.24
C PHE A 359 -30.73 -13.88 -11.27
N ALA A 360 -29.84 -12.88 -11.17
CA ALA A 360 -29.84 -11.73 -12.05
C ALA A 360 -29.11 -12.01 -13.38
N ALA A 361 -29.74 -11.62 -14.50
CA ALA A 361 -29.32 -11.96 -15.87
C ALA A 361 -27.98 -11.34 -16.36
N GLU A 362 -27.40 -10.39 -15.63
CA GLU A 362 -26.16 -9.70 -16.04
C GLU A 362 -24.94 -10.64 -16.13
N GLN A 363 -24.89 -11.71 -15.30
CA GLN A 363 -23.81 -12.71 -15.38
C GLN A 363 -23.95 -13.67 -16.57
N ALA A 364 -25.14 -13.78 -17.18
CA ALA A 364 -25.37 -14.68 -18.30
C ALA A 364 -24.82 -14.12 -19.63
N GLU A 365 -24.80 -12.79 -19.82
CA GLU A 365 -24.19 -12.17 -21.01
C GLU A 365 -22.67 -12.06 -20.88
N GLU A 366 -22.12 -11.78 -19.70
CA GLU A 366 -20.67 -11.72 -19.47
C GLU A 366 -19.98 -13.08 -19.68
N VAL A 367 -20.63 -14.18 -19.26
CA VAL A 367 -20.16 -15.55 -19.51
C VAL A 367 -20.24 -15.90 -20.99
N LYS A 368 -21.30 -15.49 -21.68
CA LYS A 368 -21.47 -15.72 -23.12
C LYS A 368 -20.40 -15.01 -23.95
N GLU A 369 -20.08 -13.76 -23.61
CA GLU A 369 -19.04 -12.97 -24.29
C GLU A 369 -17.62 -13.51 -24.00
N THR A 370 -17.39 -14.05 -22.80
CA THR A 370 -16.13 -14.71 -22.41
C THR A 370 -15.90 -16.01 -23.18
N VAL A 371 -16.95 -16.82 -23.36
CA VAL A 371 -16.90 -18.06 -24.15
C VAL A 371 -16.65 -17.77 -25.63
N GLU A 372 -17.30 -16.76 -26.21
CA GLU A 372 -17.06 -16.34 -27.59
C GLU A 372 -15.62 -15.81 -27.79
N ARG A 373 -15.04 -15.11 -26.79
CA ARG A 373 -13.63 -14.69 -26.82
C ARG A 373 -12.64 -15.86 -26.70
N ALA A 374 -12.91 -16.83 -25.83
CA ALA A 374 -12.06 -18.01 -25.67
C ALA A 374 -11.98 -18.82 -26.98
N MET A 375 -13.12 -19.02 -27.65
CA MET A 375 -13.18 -19.68 -28.95
C MET A 375 -12.44 -18.90 -30.05
N ALA A 376 -12.42 -17.57 -29.98
CA ALA A 376 -11.69 -16.73 -30.94
C ALA A 376 -10.17 -16.71 -30.69
N MET A 377 -9.73 -16.79 -29.43
CA MET A 377 -8.31 -16.84 -29.07
C MET A 377 -7.66 -18.17 -29.48
N GLU A 378 -8.36 -19.28 -29.29
CA GLU A 378 -7.86 -20.62 -29.65
C GLU A 378 -7.67 -20.76 -31.19
N GLN A 379 -8.54 -20.11 -31.98
CA GLN A 379 -8.40 -20.05 -33.44
C GLN A 379 -7.14 -19.26 -33.89
N VAL A 380 -6.76 -18.22 -33.14
CA VAL A 380 -5.57 -17.39 -33.42
C VAL A 380 -4.28 -18.11 -33.02
N GLU A 381 -4.28 -18.86 -31.92
CA GLU A 381 -3.15 -19.70 -31.53
C GLU A 381 -2.91 -20.84 -32.52
N ILE A 382 -3.98 -21.47 -33.01
CA ILE A 382 -3.91 -22.46 -34.10
C ILE A 382 -3.28 -21.82 -35.35
N ASP A 383 -3.79 -20.67 -35.81
CA ASP A 383 -3.26 -20.00 -37.01
C ASP A 383 -1.77 -19.59 -36.87
N ASN A 384 -1.34 -19.20 -35.67
CA ASN A 384 0.05 -18.84 -35.37
C ASN A 384 1.00 -20.05 -35.31
N LEU A 385 0.55 -21.17 -34.71
CA LEU A 385 1.30 -22.43 -34.67
C LEU A 385 1.50 -23.01 -36.08
N TYR A 386 0.45 -23.03 -36.91
CA TYR A 386 0.52 -23.55 -38.27
C TYR A 386 1.27 -22.62 -39.23
N GLY A 387 1.10 -21.30 -39.11
CA GLY A 387 1.81 -20.30 -39.93
C GLY A 387 3.31 -20.19 -39.64
N GLY A 388 3.74 -20.51 -38.41
CA GLY A 388 5.14 -20.60 -38.02
C GLY A 388 5.82 -21.89 -38.51
N ALA A 389 5.12 -23.02 -38.46
CA ALA A 389 5.63 -24.31 -38.94
C ALA A 389 5.76 -24.35 -40.48
N LEU A 390 4.77 -23.82 -41.22
CA LEU A 390 4.79 -23.76 -42.68
C LEU A 390 5.95 -22.91 -43.23
N ARG A 391 6.30 -21.79 -42.58
CA ARG A 391 7.43 -20.93 -42.99
C ARG A 391 8.79 -21.58 -42.75
N ARG A 392 8.96 -22.33 -41.66
CA ARG A 392 10.21 -23.06 -41.37
C ARG A 392 10.39 -24.26 -42.30
N LEU A 393 9.30 -24.96 -42.64
CA LEU A 393 9.33 -26.10 -43.55
C LEU A 393 9.63 -25.69 -45.01
N ASN A 394 9.06 -24.57 -45.47
CA ASN A 394 9.25 -24.06 -46.84
C ASN A 394 10.69 -23.54 -47.09
N ASN A 395 11.39 -23.15 -46.03
CA ASN A 395 12.80 -22.74 -46.09
C ASN A 395 13.78 -23.92 -45.93
N ALA A 396 13.36 -25.02 -45.29
CA ALA A 396 14.23 -26.18 -45.03
C ALA A 396 14.20 -27.24 -46.14
N ILE A 397 13.09 -27.36 -46.87
CA ILE A 397 12.91 -28.38 -47.90
C ILE A 397 12.45 -27.66 -49.16
N GLY A 398 13.36 -27.46 -50.12
CA GLY A 398 12.97 -26.98 -51.45
C GLY A 398 11.84 -27.87 -51.98
N ALA A 399 10.64 -27.28 -52.12
CA ALA A 399 9.37 -27.86 -52.55
C ALA A 399 9.22 -29.40 -52.43
N PRO A 400 8.65 -29.94 -51.33
CA PRO A 400 8.41 -31.38 -51.22
C PRO A 400 7.11 -31.80 -51.95
N SER A 401 7.16 -33.00 -52.55
CA SER A 401 6.03 -33.62 -53.28
C SER A 401 4.93 -34.16 -52.34
N ALA A 402 3.73 -34.33 -52.89
CA ALA A 402 2.48 -34.69 -52.18
C ALA A 402 2.55 -35.96 -51.28
N ALA A 403 3.52 -36.84 -51.48
CA ALA A 403 3.69 -38.04 -50.65
C ALA A 403 4.18 -37.72 -49.22
N CYS A 404 4.85 -36.59 -49.00
CA CYS A 404 5.34 -36.18 -47.67
C CYS A 404 4.19 -35.72 -46.73
N PHE A 405 3.11 -35.20 -47.31
CA PHE A 405 1.97 -34.65 -46.55
C PHE A 405 1.16 -35.74 -45.84
N VAL A 406 1.00 -36.90 -46.49
CA VAL A 406 0.18 -38.02 -45.98
C VAL A 406 0.83 -38.69 -44.76
N HIS A 407 2.16 -38.77 -44.72
CA HIS A 407 2.89 -39.30 -43.56
C HIS A 407 2.85 -38.34 -42.36
N PHE A 408 2.86 -37.02 -42.61
CA PHE A 408 2.80 -36.00 -41.57
C PHE A 408 1.42 -35.92 -40.90
N SER A 409 0.33 -36.05 -41.66
CA SER A 409 -1.04 -36.10 -41.11
C SER A 409 -1.29 -37.31 -40.23
N ARG A 410 -0.70 -38.46 -40.56
CA ARG A 410 -0.75 -39.67 -39.71
C ARG A 410 0.01 -39.52 -38.39
N PHE A 411 1.13 -38.80 -38.41
CA PHE A 411 1.92 -38.52 -37.21
C PHE A 411 1.17 -37.58 -36.24
N LEU A 412 0.47 -36.57 -36.77
CA LEU A 412 -0.35 -35.64 -35.96
C LEU A 412 -1.58 -36.32 -35.35
N LEU A 413 -2.25 -37.21 -36.08
CA LEU A 413 -3.39 -37.99 -35.57
C LEU A 413 -3.00 -38.97 -34.45
N ASP A 414 -1.80 -39.56 -34.53
CA ASP A 414 -1.27 -40.46 -33.48
C ASP A 414 -0.81 -39.68 -32.23
N MET A 415 -0.53 -38.38 -32.36
CA MET A 415 -0.16 -37.52 -31.24
C MET A 415 -1.38 -37.06 -30.45
N VAL A 416 -2.48 -36.75 -31.14
CA VAL A 416 -3.76 -36.31 -30.54
C VAL A 416 -4.50 -37.48 -29.86
N SER A 417 -4.37 -38.71 -30.36
CA SER A 417 -5.02 -39.87 -29.75
C SER A 417 -4.38 -40.35 -28.44
N ARG A 418 -3.15 -39.89 -28.14
CA ARG A 418 -2.36 -40.34 -26.97
C ARG A 418 -2.39 -39.38 -25.78
N SER A 419 -3.00 -38.20 -25.89
CA SER A 419 -3.06 -37.25 -24.77
C SER A 419 -4.25 -37.54 -23.85
N ALA A 420 -4.03 -38.35 -22.81
CA ALA A 420 -5.01 -38.60 -21.74
C ALA A 420 -5.35 -37.31 -20.93
N ASP A 421 -4.45 -36.34 -20.95
CA ASP A 421 -4.59 -35.06 -20.24
C ASP A 421 -5.73 -34.20 -20.80
N LEU A 422 -5.98 -34.25 -22.11
CA LEU A 422 -7.05 -33.46 -22.73
C LEU A 422 -8.44 -34.00 -22.32
N ALA A 423 -8.58 -35.32 -22.18
CA ALA A 423 -9.81 -35.94 -21.71
C ALA A 423 -10.07 -35.68 -20.21
N ALA A 424 -9.01 -35.58 -19.40
CA ALA A 424 -9.10 -35.24 -17.98
C ALA A 424 -9.49 -33.76 -17.76
N GLN A 425 -8.95 -32.85 -18.56
CA GLN A 425 -9.28 -31.43 -18.52
C GLN A 425 -10.74 -31.16 -18.95
N CYS A 426 -11.25 -31.89 -19.95
CA CYS A 426 -12.68 -31.80 -20.32
C CYS A 426 -13.62 -32.30 -19.21
N LEU A 427 -13.19 -33.26 -18.39
CA LEU A 427 -13.98 -33.78 -17.27
C LEU A 427 -14.01 -32.80 -16.08
N GLN A 428 -12.89 -32.11 -15.81
CA GLN A 428 -12.80 -31.06 -14.79
C GLN A 428 -13.57 -29.79 -15.17
N ALA A 429 -13.66 -29.45 -16.45
CA ALA A 429 -14.38 -28.27 -16.94
C ALA A 429 -15.91 -28.46 -17.06
N GLY A 430 -16.46 -29.63 -16.71
CA GLY A 430 -17.91 -29.87 -16.72
C GLY A 430 -18.57 -29.78 -18.10
N VAL A 431 -17.80 -29.86 -19.18
CA VAL A 431 -18.34 -29.77 -20.55
C VAL A 431 -18.92 -31.12 -20.95
N ALA A 432 -20.23 -31.17 -21.19
CA ALA A 432 -20.88 -32.36 -21.73
C ALA A 432 -20.24 -32.73 -23.08
N VAL A 433 -19.65 -33.91 -23.14
CA VAL A 433 -19.04 -34.49 -24.34
C VAL A 433 -20.07 -34.55 -25.47
N ILE A 434 -20.00 -33.60 -26.40
CA ILE A 434 -20.63 -33.76 -27.71
C ILE A 434 -19.83 -34.85 -28.43
N GLN A 435 -20.53 -35.92 -28.83
CA GLN A 435 -19.89 -37.12 -29.37
C GLN A 435 -18.98 -36.79 -30.56
N VAL A 436 -17.70 -37.14 -30.41
CA VAL A 436 -16.62 -37.04 -31.41
C VAL A 436 -16.99 -37.67 -32.77
N SER A 437 -18.01 -38.53 -32.82
CA SER A 437 -18.56 -39.10 -34.05
C SER A 437 -19.22 -38.07 -34.98
N GLU A 438 -19.83 -36.99 -34.46
CA GLU A 438 -20.47 -35.97 -35.30
C GLU A 438 -19.44 -35.09 -36.02
N TRP A 439 -18.32 -34.81 -35.36
CA TRP A 439 -17.22 -34.03 -35.95
C TRP A 439 -16.52 -34.77 -37.09
N TYR A 440 -16.34 -36.09 -36.95
CA TYR A 440 -15.72 -36.92 -38.00
C TYR A 440 -16.63 -37.06 -39.23
N SER A 441 -17.95 -37.16 -39.03
CA SER A 441 -18.91 -37.27 -40.13
C SER A 441 -19.02 -35.98 -40.95
N ILE A 442 -18.93 -34.82 -40.30
CA ILE A 442 -18.91 -33.50 -40.97
C ILE A 442 -17.60 -33.30 -41.77
N TYR A 443 -16.48 -33.85 -41.28
CA TYR A 443 -15.18 -33.70 -41.91
C TYR A 443 -14.93 -34.71 -43.04
N SER A 444 -15.45 -35.95 -42.95
CA SER A 444 -15.27 -36.96 -44.00
C SER A 444 -16.12 -36.69 -45.25
N ASP A 445 -17.33 -36.18 -45.09
CA ASP A 445 -18.22 -35.80 -46.22
C ASP A 445 -17.64 -34.65 -47.04
N ARG A 446 -16.87 -33.75 -46.39
CA ARG A 446 -16.22 -32.61 -47.05
C ARG A 446 -14.98 -33.00 -47.85
N MET A 447 -14.37 -34.15 -47.58
CA MET A 447 -13.08 -34.57 -48.13
C MET A 447 -13.11 -35.89 -48.94
N GLN A 448 -14.25 -36.57 -49.03
CA GLN A 448 -14.44 -37.82 -49.80
C GLN A 448 -13.40 -38.93 -49.50
N LEU A 449 -13.04 -39.13 -48.23
CA LEU A 449 -12.07 -40.15 -47.83
C LEU A 449 -12.77 -41.48 -47.46
N ALA A 450 -12.13 -42.61 -47.78
CA ALA A 450 -12.62 -43.96 -47.46
C ALA A 450 -12.47 -44.29 -45.95
N PRO A 451 -13.36 -45.11 -45.37
CA PRO A 451 -13.33 -45.44 -43.94
C PRO A 451 -12.14 -46.33 -43.55
N LEU A 452 -11.56 -46.12 -42.36
CA LEU A 452 -10.43 -46.90 -41.82
C LEU A 452 -10.89 -48.15 -41.04
N PRO A 453 -10.06 -49.23 -41.00
CA PRO A 453 -10.41 -50.52 -40.41
C PRO A 453 -10.14 -50.61 -38.90
N ASP A 454 -10.91 -51.48 -38.22
CA ASP A 454 -10.82 -51.79 -36.79
C ASP A 454 -9.46 -52.40 -36.39
N PHE A 455 -8.84 -51.83 -35.35
CA PHE A 455 -7.72 -52.44 -34.64
C PHE A 455 -8.11 -52.67 -33.18
N ALA A 456 -8.69 -53.85 -32.94
CA ALA A 456 -8.57 -54.52 -31.65
C ALA A 456 -7.23 -55.30 -31.63
N ASP A 457 -6.66 -55.40 -30.43
CA ASP A 457 -5.55 -56.28 -30.05
C ASP A 457 -4.10 -55.79 -30.27
N ALA A 458 -3.59 -55.06 -29.27
CA ALA A 458 -2.20 -55.17 -28.81
C ALA A 458 -2.11 -54.91 -27.28
N PRO A 459 -1.33 -55.69 -26.50
CA PRO A 459 -1.40 -55.72 -25.04
C PRO A 459 -0.52 -54.66 -24.35
N LEU A 460 -1.02 -54.14 -23.22
CA LEU A 460 -0.38 -53.12 -22.36
C LEU A 460 0.74 -53.73 -21.47
N ASP A 461 1.85 -53.00 -21.35
CA ASP A 461 2.99 -53.30 -20.47
C ASP A 461 2.68 -52.93 -19.00
N PRO A 462 2.87 -53.85 -18.02
CA PRO A 462 2.60 -53.60 -16.60
C PRO A 462 3.50 -52.56 -15.91
N ALA A 463 4.50 -51.99 -16.57
CA ALA A 463 5.39 -50.99 -15.97
C ALA A 463 4.76 -49.58 -15.76
N LEU A 464 3.51 -49.36 -16.20
CA LEU A 464 2.79 -48.08 -16.05
C LEU A 464 1.94 -47.96 -14.77
N LEU A 465 2.05 -48.91 -13.83
CA LEU A 465 1.32 -48.91 -12.56
C LEU A 465 2.25 -48.68 -11.37
N ALA A 466 2.74 -47.45 -11.21
CA ALA A 466 3.21 -46.94 -9.91
C ALA A 466 2.93 -45.43 -9.83
N PRO A 467 2.26 -44.94 -8.77
CA PRO A 467 1.85 -43.55 -8.67
C PRO A 467 3.02 -42.66 -8.20
N PRO A 468 3.19 -41.44 -8.74
CA PRO A 468 3.98 -40.41 -8.09
C PRO A 468 3.18 -39.72 -6.97
N PRO A 469 3.82 -39.28 -5.87
CA PRO A 469 3.16 -38.50 -4.83
C PRO A 469 2.97 -37.04 -5.26
N LEU A 470 1.69 -36.65 -5.23
CA LEU A 470 1.06 -35.32 -5.16
C LEU A 470 1.98 -34.08 -5.15
N ASN A 471 1.97 -33.37 -6.28
CA ASN A 471 1.91 -31.91 -6.31
C ASN A 471 0.43 -31.50 -6.18
N ASP A 472 0.16 -30.33 -5.61
CA ASP A 472 -0.96 -29.49 -6.04
C ASP A 472 -0.45 -28.03 -6.03
N GLU A 473 0.02 -27.60 -7.20
CA GLU A 473 -0.31 -26.27 -7.70
C GLU A 473 -1.81 -26.30 -8.07
N ASP A 474 -2.54 -25.23 -7.77
CA ASP A 474 -3.35 -24.63 -8.82
C ASP A 474 -3.61 -23.15 -8.52
N SER A 475 -3.05 -22.36 -9.42
CA SER A 475 -3.55 -21.07 -9.86
C SER A 475 -5.03 -21.16 -10.22
N ASP A 476 -5.87 -20.26 -9.68
CA ASP A 476 -6.52 -19.20 -10.46
C ASP A 476 -7.66 -18.56 -9.65
N SER A 477 -7.44 -17.33 -9.22
CA SER A 477 -8.54 -16.38 -8.97
C SER A 477 -8.08 -14.99 -9.39
N SER A 478 -7.64 -14.89 -10.64
CA SER A 478 -7.41 -13.65 -11.35
C SER A 478 -8.71 -13.07 -11.94
N ALA A 479 -9.78 -12.99 -11.15
CA ALA A 479 -11.02 -12.37 -11.60
C ALA A 479 -11.87 -11.86 -10.42
N ARG A 480 -11.59 -10.62 -9.98
CA ARG A 480 -12.54 -9.59 -9.50
C ARG A 480 -11.79 -8.42 -8.86
N TYR A 481 -10.98 -7.75 -9.66
CA TYR A 481 -10.62 -6.34 -9.46
C TYR A 481 -10.95 -5.56 -10.74
N SER A 482 -12.18 -5.70 -11.22
CA SER A 482 -12.76 -4.84 -12.24
C SER A 482 -14.18 -4.52 -11.81
N ASP A 483 -14.33 -3.46 -11.00
CA ASP A 483 -15.37 -2.46 -11.22
C ASP A 483 -15.24 -1.30 -10.22
N SER A 484 -14.17 -0.55 -10.41
CA SER A 484 -14.17 0.90 -10.17
C SER A 484 -12.99 1.63 -10.84
N ALA A 485 -12.07 0.92 -11.50
CA ALA A 485 -10.84 1.49 -12.07
C ALA A 485 -10.79 1.52 -13.62
N SER A 486 -11.66 0.82 -14.33
CA SER A 486 -11.61 0.64 -15.80
C SER A 486 -12.17 1.81 -16.62
N SER A 487 -12.82 2.81 -16.01
CA SER A 487 -13.53 3.85 -16.79
C SER A 487 -12.65 5.02 -17.27
N GLN A 488 -11.33 4.99 -17.11
CA GLN A 488 -10.49 6.18 -17.36
C GLN A 488 -9.37 6.01 -18.39
N TYR A 489 -9.07 4.80 -18.86
CA TYR A 489 -7.97 4.51 -19.80
C TYR A 489 -8.51 3.97 -21.15
N SER A 490 -7.79 4.25 -22.23
CA SER A 490 -8.10 3.92 -23.62
C SER A 490 -6.82 3.46 -24.33
N LEU A 491 -6.90 2.56 -25.30
CA LEU A 491 -5.72 2.05 -26.00
C LEU A 491 -5.25 3.05 -27.09
N ASP A 492 -3.95 3.32 -27.17
CA ASP A 492 -3.35 4.08 -28.27
C ASP A 492 -3.12 3.20 -29.51
N SER A 493 -2.65 3.81 -30.60
CA SER A 493 -2.40 3.13 -31.88
C SER A 493 -1.26 2.10 -31.84
N ARG A 494 -0.57 1.97 -30.71
CA ARG A 494 0.48 0.97 -30.45
C ARG A 494 0.05 -0.07 -29.41
N GLY A 495 -1.18 0.00 -28.90
CA GLY A 495 -1.73 -0.96 -27.93
C GLY A 495 -1.42 -0.62 -26.48
N HIS A 496 -0.99 0.61 -26.16
CA HIS A 496 -0.74 1.04 -24.78
C HIS A 496 -1.96 1.68 -24.14
N PHE A 497 -2.17 1.48 -22.83
CA PHE A 497 -3.23 2.14 -22.07
C PHE A 497 -2.91 3.63 -21.81
N VAL A 498 -3.81 4.53 -22.21
CA VAL A 498 -3.69 6.00 -22.16
C VAL A 498 -4.98 6.63 -21.63
N ARG A 499 -4.86 7.55 -20.65
CA ARG A 499 -6.01 8.12 -19.89
C ARG A 499 -6.76 9.23 -20.65
N SER A 500 -8.08 9.34 -20.44
CA SER A 500 -8.92 10.42 -21.03
C SER A 500 -8.81 11.76 -20.28
N LYS A 501 -8.75 12.87 -21.05
CA LYS A 501 -8.44 14.23 -20.60
C LYS A 501 -9.53 14.86 -19.72
N ARG A 502 -9.27 15.17 -18.43
CA ARG A 502 -9.88 16.35 -17.76
C ARG A 502 -9.23 16.86 -16.46
N GLN A 503 -8.97 18.17 -16.51
CA GLN A 503 -9.05 19.22 -15.47
C GLN A 503 -7.93 19.37 -14.42
N ARG A 504 -7.17 20.47 -14.61
CA ARG A 504 -6.24 21.16 -13.69
C ARG A 504 -6.58 20.99 -12.20
N ARG A 505 -5.68 20.34 -11.45
CA ARG A 505 -5.76 20.21 -9.99
C ARG A 505 -5.18 21.45 -9.27
N MET A 506 -6.01 22.09 -8.44
CA MET A 506 -5.53 22.85 -7.29
C MET A 506 -4.90 21.88 -6.27
N ALA A 507 -3.76 22.26 -5.68
CA ALA A 507 -3.01 21.62 -4.59
C ALA A 507 -3.46 20.20 -4.21
N ASP A 508 -2.80 19.21 -4.81
CA ASP A 508 -3.02 17.80 -4.52
C ASP A 508 -2.46 17.45 -3.14
N PRO A 509 -3.30 17.04 -2.15
CA PRO A 509 -2.88 16.77 -0.78
C PRO A 509 -1.90 15.59 -0.63
N ARG A 510 -1.63 14.86 -1.72
CA ARG A 510 -0.67 13.74 -1.77
C ARG A 510 0.80 14.20 -1.84
N PHE A 511 1.06 15.48 -2.08
CA PHE A 511 2.41 16.03 -2.20
C PHE A 511 2.72 16.97 -1.05
N GLU A 512 3.67 16.58 -0.21
CA GLU A 512 4.26 17.46 0.77
C GLU A 512 5.42 18.24 0.12
N GLU A 513 5.27 19.56 -0.02
CA GLU A 513 6.36 20.40 -0.53
C GLU A 513 7.51 20.46 0.48
N ILE A 514 8.72 20.09 0.06
CA ILE A 514 9.91 20.05 0.92
C ILE A 514 11.06 20.89 0.36
N ASP A 515 12.04 21.22 1.20
CA ASP A 515 13.14 22.09 0.81
C ASP A 515 14.26 21.35 0.09
N ALA A 516 14.75 21.96 -0.99
CA ALA A 516 16.08 21.71 -1.53
C ALA A 516 17.10 22.75 -1.02
N ALA A 517 18.35 22.34 -0.89
CA ALA A 517 19.45 23.19 -0.44
C ALA A 517 20.64 23.16 -1.39
N ARG A 518 21.30 24.31 -1.51
CA ARG A 518 22.60 24.44 -2.17
C ARG A 518 23.61 25.10 -1.23
N TYR A 519 24.85 24.64 -1.27
CA TYR A 519 25.93 25.26 -0.52
C TYR A 519 26.38 26.57 -1.17
N SER A 520 26.44 27.63 -0.37
CA SER A 520 26.93 28.94 -0.79
C SER A 520 28.36 29.14 -0.31
N ALA A 521 29.34 29.05 -1.23
CA ALA A 521 30.74 29.31 -0.92
C ALA A 521 30.97 30.72 -0.33
N ARG A 522 30.26 31.74 -0.85
CA ARG A 522 30.31 33.12 -0.34
C ARG A 522 29.92 33.22 1.14
N HIS A 523 28.92 32.45 1.56
CA HIS A 523 28.37 32.52 2.91
C HIS A 523 28.81 31.35 3.80
N LYS A 524 29.60 30.42 3.26
CA LYS A 524 30.04 29.18 3.91
C LYS A 524 28.88 28.41 4.59
N ALA A 525 27.72 28.38 3.92
CA ALA A 525 26.51 27.82 4.50
C ALA A 525 25.59 27.23 3.43
N TRP A 526 24.86 26.17 3.79
CA TRP A 526 23.76 25.63 3.02
C TRP A 526 22.57 26.60 3.04
N ARG A 527 22.00 26.86 1.86
CA ARG A 527 20.87 27.78 1.69
C ARG A 527 19.77 27.10 0.91
N LYS A 528 18.52 27.33 1.34
CA LYS A 528 17.32 26.92 0.60
C LYS A 528 17.41 27.45 -0.84
N THR A 529 17.10 26.61 -1.81
CA THR A 529 16.95 27.04 -3.20
C THR A 529 15.56 27.66 -3.39
N SER A 530 15.47 28.81 -4.08
CA SER A 530 14.17 29.35 -4.51
C SER A 530 13.51 28.38 -5.51
N LYS A 531 12.16 28.37 -5.61
CA LYS A 531 11.34 27.59 -6.57
C LYS A 531 11.66 27.80 -8.07
N SER A 532 12.75 28.50 -8.35
CA SER A 532 13.33 28.74 -9.66
C SER A 532 14.82 28.97 -9.41
N ALA A 533 15.61 27.90 -9.40
CA ALA A 533 17.06 28.06 -9.35
C ALA A 533 17.50 28.80 -10.63
N LYS A 534 18.04 30.03 -10.49
CA LYS A 534 18.66 30.72 -11.64
C LYS A 534 19.82 29.85 -12.15
N ILE A 535 19.80 29.52 -13.44
CA ILE A 535 20.95 28.92 -14.13
C ILE A 535 22.16 29.83 -13.89
N LEU A 536 23.37 29.26 -13.85
CA LEU A 536 24.57 30.09 -13.97
C LEU A 536 24.41 31.02 -15.17
N PRO A 537 24.63 32.34 -15.03
CA PRO A 537 24.46 33.29 -16.13
C PRO A 537 25.20 32.80 -17.39
N GLY A 538 24.47 32.60 -18.48
CA GLY A 538 25.02 32.21 -19.79
C GLY A 538 25.18 30.70 -20.08
N SER A 539 24.82 29.78 -19.17
CA SER A 539 24.80 28.34 -19.51
C SER A 539 23.46 27.95 -20.16
N PRO A 540 23.44 27.22 -21.29
CA PRO A 540 22.20 26.72 -21.87
C PRO A 540 21.59 25.65 -20.97
N LEU A 541 20.25 25.50 -21.03
CA LEU A 541 19.56 24.37 -20.41
C LEU A 541 19.97 23.07 -21.09
N PRO A 542 20.15 21.97 -20.34
CA PRO A 542 20.50 20.69 -20.93
C PRO A 542 19.32 20.09 -21.69
N THR A 543 19.62 19.39 -22.78
CA THR A 543 18.68 18.56 -23.55
C THR A 543 18.73 17.09 -23.12
N ALA A 544 19.70 16.72 -22.28
CA ALA A 544 19.89 15.37 -21.79
C ALA A 544 20.46 15.38 -20.37
N ILE A 545 20.08 14.40 -19.55
CA ILE A 545 20.60 14.20 -18.19
C ILE A 545 20.92 12.73 -17.94
N LYS A 546 21.97 12.47 -17.17
CA LYS A 546 22.22 11.13 -16.60
C LYS A 546 21.44 10.96 -15.31
N ILE A 547 20.83 9.79 -15.09
CA ILE A 547 20.23 9.43 -13.81
C ILE A 547 20.99 8.24 -13.26
N VAL A 548 21.48 8.39 -12.03
CA VAL A 548 22.11 7.33 -11.25
C VAL A 548 21.18 7.02 -10.08
N THR A 549 20.84 5.76 -9.84
CA THR A 549 20.08 5.33 -8.67
C THR A 549 20.83 4.23 -7.92
N TRP A 550 20.83 4.28 -6.59
CA TRP A 550 21.51 3.27 -5.79
C TRP A 550 20.94 3.16 -4.38
N ASN A 551 20.42 1.98 -4.03
CA ASN A 551 20.14 1.62 -2.65
C ASN A 551 21.47 1.47 -1.89
N ILE A 552 21.67 2.20 -0.78
CA ILE A 552 22.94 2.16 -0.01
C ILE A 552 22.90 1.14 1.14
N ASP A 553 21.70 0.65 1.46
CA ASP A 553 21.38 -0.18 2.63
C ASP A 553 21.67 0.51 3.96
N PHE A 554 20.61 0.77 4.74
CA PHE A 554 20.77 1.43 6.05
C PHE A 554 21.27 0.46 7.13
N SER A 555 21.03 -0.84 6.98
CA SER A 555 21.10 -1.82 8.05
C SER A 555 22.51 -2.31 8.34
N THR A 556 23.38 -2.41 7.32
CA THR A 556 24.74 -2.92 7.52
C THR A 556 25.62 -1.90 8.31
N PRO A 557 26.52 -2.36 9.20
CA PRO A 557 27.41 -1.46 9.96
C PRO A 557 28.28 -0.53 9.09
N ASN A 558 28.93 0.44 9.74
CA ASN A 558 29.86 1.39 9.09
C ASN A 558 29.23 2.25 7.97
N VAL A 559 27.95 2.60 8.15
CA VAL A 559 27.12 3.43 7.25
C VAL A 559 27.84 4.66 6.69
N ARG A 560 28.68 5.33 7.50
CA ARG A 560 29.47 6.50 7.10
C ARG A 560 30.55 6.19 6.07
N ALA A 561 31.28 5.09 6.26
CA ALA A 561 32.36 4.67 5.37
C ALA A 561 31.80 4.14 4.04
N ARG A 562 30.68 3.41 4.12
CA ARG A 562 29.95 2.88 2.96
C ARG A 562 29.40 3.98 2.05
N LEU A 563 28.68 4.95 2.62
CA LEU A 563 28.19 6.11 1.87
C LEU A 563 29.34 6.90 1.21
N LYS A 564 30.46 7.08 1.92
CA LYS A 564 31.64 7.76 1.34
C LYS A 564 32.24 6.98 0.17
N ALA A 565 32.32 5.65 0.26
CA ALA A 565 32.79 4.80 -0.82
C ALA A 565 31.84 4.86 -2.03
N ALA A 566 30.52 4.82 -1.79
CA ALA A 566 29.50 4.95 -2.81
C ALA A 566 29.60 6.29 -3.56
N LEU A 567 29.65 7.42 -2.83
CA LEU A 567 29.80 8.76 -3.45
C LEU A 567 31.10 8.89 -4.26
N ALA A 568 32.20 8.33 -3.75
CA ALA A 568 33.48 8.34 -4.47
C ALA A 568 33.43 7.51 -5.76
N HIS A 569 32.73 6.37 -5.75
CA HIS A 569 32.51 5.54 -6.94
C HIS A 569 31.63 6.26 -7.97
N VAL A 570 30.50 6.82 -7.52
CA VAL A 570 29.61 7.60 -8.39
C VAL A 570 30.36 8.76 -9.04
N GLN A 571 31.19 9.48 -8.26
CA GLN A 571 32.00 10.56 -8.81
C GLN A 571 33.03 10.08 -9.84
N ARG A 572 33.89 9.13 -9.47
CA ARG A 572 35.08 8.80 -10.27
C ARG A 572 34.84 7.80 -11.39
N ASP A 573 33.98 6.82 -11.15
CA ASP A 573 33.88 5.64 -12.01
C ASP A 573 32.60 5.72 -12.86
N VAL A 574 31.49 6.18 -12.27
CA VAL A 574 30.19 6.29 -12.97
C VAL A 574 30.09 7.59 -13.76
N LEU A 575 30.29 8.73 -13.10
CA LEU A 575 30.24 10.06 -13.73
C LEU A 575 31.58 10.51 -14.29
N GLN A 576 32.65 9.74 -14.05
CA GLN A 576 33.98 9.96 -14.62
C GLN A 576 34.55 11.37 -14.36
N CYS A 577 34.24 11.94 -13.20
CA CYS A 577 34.67 13.26 -12.77
C CYS A 577 35.95 13.17 -11.96
N LYS A 578 36.99 13.92 -12.33
CA LYS A 578 38.15 14.08 -11.45
C LYS A 578 37.80 14.97 -10.25
N ALA A 579 38.64 14.95 -9.22
CA ALA A 579 38.46 15.81 -8.06
C ALA A 579 38.41 17.29 -8.48
N GLY A 580 37.33 17.98 -8.12
CA GLY A 580 37.11 19.39 -8.47
C GLY A 580 36.58 19.62 -9.90
N GLU A 581 36.36 18.57 -10.70
CA GLU A 581 35.69 18.68 -11.99
C GLU A 581 34.16 18.62 -11.84
N ARG A 582 33.49 19.38 -12.70
CA ARG A 582 32.03 19.48 -12.72
C ARG A 582 31.45 18.25 -13.43
N PRO A 583 30.41 17.60 -12.88
CA PRO A 583 29.71 16.54 -13.59
C PRO A 583 28.92 17.09 -14.78
N HIS A 584 28.75 16.24 -15.80
CA HIS A 584 27.70 16.42 -16.80
C HIS A 584 26.33 16.58 -16.12
N PRO A 585 25.33 17.18 -16.80
CA PRO A 585 23.95 17.23 -16.29
C PRO A 585 23.49 15.86 -15.81
N CYS A 586 23.25 15.74 -14.50
CA CYS A 586 22.88 14.50 -13.86
C CYS A 586 22.03 14.69 -12.60
N VAL A 587 21.41 13.59 -12.19
CA VAL A 587 20.71 13.40 -10.92
C VAL A 587 21.20 12.10 -10.30
N VAL A 588 21.55 12.12 -9.02
CA VAL A 588 21.91 10.93 -8.23
C VAL A 588 20.81 10.71 -7.19
N LEU A 589 20.20 9.54 -7.23
CA LEU A 589 19.07 9.12 -6.40
C LEU A 589 19.61 8.04 -5.45
N LEU A 590 19.66 8.35 -4.16
CA LEU A 590 20.13 7.43 -3.14
C LEU A 590 18.97 6.99 -2.27
N GLN A 591 18.84 5.69 -2.05
CA GLN A 591 17.86 5.12 -1.13
C GLN A 591 18.56 4.60 0.13
N GLU A 592 17.77 4.48 1.21
CA GLU A 592 18.21 3.95 2.51
C GLU A 592 19.42 4.66 3.13
N ILE A 593 19.50 5.99 2.97
CA ILE A 593 20.51 6.78 3.67
C ILE A 593 20.23 6.77 5.16
N HIS A 594 21.08 6.08 5.92
CA HIS A 594 21.00 6.02 7.37
C HIS A 594 21.21 7.41 8.00
N ARG A 595 20.42 7.77 9.03
CA ARG A 595 20.49 9.09 9.73
C ARG A 595 21.90 9.55 10.10
N ASP A 596 22.72 8.68 10.67
CA ASP A 596 24.09 9.03 11.11
C ASP A 596 25.08 9.27 9.96
N SER A 597 24.70 8.89 8.73
CA SER A 597 25.46 9.13 7.51
C SER A 597 24.93 10.32 6.71
N PHE A 598 23.65 10.69 6.87
CA PHE A 598 23.00 11.78 6.13
C PHE A 598 23.83 13.07 6.14
N ARG A 599 24.39 13.45 7.30
CA ARG A 599 25.18 14.68 7.41
C ARG A 599 26.43 14.70 6.55
N LEU A 600 27.01 13.54 6.23
CA LEU A 600 28.19 13.44 5.36
C LEU A 600 27.94 14.00 3.97
N ILE A 601 26.72 13.86 3.44
CA ILE A 601 26.35 14.41 2.13
C ILE A 601 26.54 15.93 2.10
N PHE A 602 26.21 16.59 3.22
CA PHE A 602 26.34 18.04 3.36
C PHE A 602 27.77 18.49 3.62
N ASP A 603 28.63 17.60 4.10
CA ASP A 603 30.04 17.86 4.40
C ASP A 603 30.96 17.45 3.24
N ASP A 604 30.46 16.69 2.26
CA ASP A 604 31.22 16.24 1.09
C ASP A 604 31.53 17.41 0.14
N ALA A 605 32.82 17.55 -0.21
CA ALA A 605 33.30 18.69 -1.00
C ALA A 605 32.75 18.69 -2.43
N TRP A 606 32.61 17.52 -3.05
CA TRP A 606 32.10 17.39 -4.42
C TRP A 606 30.60 17.72 -4.45
N VAL A 607 29.84 17.23 -3.46
CA VAL A 607 28.42 17.57 -3.30
C VAL A 607 28.22 19.07 -3.04
N GLN A 608 28.97 19.65 -2.09
CA GLN A 608 28.93 21.09 -1.80
C GLN A 608 29.23 21.96 -3.01
N GLN A 609 30.14 21.52 -3.89
CA GLN A 609 30.55 22.32 -5.04
C GLN A 609 29.53 22.23 -6.19
N PHE A 610 28.98 21.05 -6.46
CA PHE A 610 28.29 20.79 -7.73
C PHE A 610 26.82 20.42 -7.62
N PHE A 611 26.28 20.17 -6.43
CA PHE A 611 24.92 19.66 -6.30
C PHE A 611 23.98 20.60 -5.51
N VAL A 612 22.70 20.44 -5.81
CA VAL A 612 21.55 20.78 -4.99
C VAL A 612 21.12 19.47 -4.31
N VAL A 613 20.83 19.51 -3.01
CA VAL A 613 20.49 18.35 -2.20
C VAL A 613 19.03 18.46 -1.75
N ALA A 614 18.27 17.37 -1.88
CA ALA A 614 16.92 17.20 -1.36
C ALA A 614 16.80 15.83 -0.67
N PRO A 615 16.15 15.71 0.51
CA PRO A 615 15.70 16.81 1.35
C PRO A 615 16.86 17.61 1.96
N LYS A 616 16.56 18.78 2.52
CA LYS A 616 17.55 19.65 3.16
C LYS A 616 17.89 19.19 4.58
N LYS A 617 16.95 18.52 5.25
CA LYS A 617 17.07 18.10 6.65
C LYS A 617 16.32 16.78 6.86
N MET A 618 16.69 16.03 7.90
CA MET A 618 16.11 14.70 8.15
C MET A 618 14.64 14.76 8.54
N GLU A 619 14.16 15.88 9.10
CA GLU A 619 12.76 16.08 9.48
C GLU A 619 11.82 16.21 8.27
N GLU A 620 12.35 16.17 7.05
CA GLU A 620 11.58 16.12 5.80
C GLU A 620 11.49 14.69 5.23
N TRP A 621 12.08 13.70 5.91
CA TRP A 621 11.72 12.30 5.72
C TRP A 621 10.40 11.98 6.44
N PRO A 622 9.74 10.84 6.12
CA PRO A 622 8.54 10.42 6.81
C PRO A 622 8.72 10.41 8.33
N GLU A 623 7.64 10.76 9.05
CA GLU A 623 7.68 10.82 10.50
C GLU A 623 8.10 9.46 11.10
N GLY A 624 9.06 9.49 12.03
CA GLY A 624 9.62 8.29 12.64
C GLY A 624 10.70 7.57 11.81
N ALA A 625 11.00 8.03 10.59
CA ALA A 625 11.99 7.39 9.73
C ALA A 625 13.42 7.45 10.32
N TYR A 626 14.06 6.29 10.35
CA TYR A 626 15.46 6.13 10.79
C TYR A 626 16.48 6.30 9.64
N TYR A 627 15.99 6.20 8.41
CA TYR A 627 16.72 6.36 7.15
C TYR A 627 15.78 6.96 6.10
N GLY A 628 16.29 7.32 4.93
CA GLY A 628 15.41 7.78 3.86
C GLY A 628 16.10 8.10 2.54
N ASN A 629 15.30 8.62 1.61
CA ASN A 629 15.74 8.93 0.25
C ASN A 629 16.43 10.29 0.17
N VAL A 630 17.47 10.38 -0.66
CA VAL A 630 18.19 11.63 -0.96
C VAL A 630 18.43 11.75 -2.46
N SER A 631 18.08 12.90 -3.02
CA SER A 631 18.32 13.26 -4.42
C SER A 631 19.36 14.38 -4.51
N LEU A 632 20.43 14.13 -5.27
CA LEU A 632 21.46 15.10 -5.60
C LEU A 632 21.27 15.54 -7.06
N VAL A 633 20.89 16.79 -7.27
CA VAL A 633 20.71 17.35 -8.62
C VAL A 633 21.91 18.22 -8.96
N SER A 634 22.61 17.91 -10.05
CA SER A 634 23.72 18.73 -10.52
C SER A 634 23.27 20.18 -10.78
N ARG A 635 24.09 21.16 -10.39
CA ARG A 635 23.78 22.60 -10.53
C ARG A 635 23.67 23.10 -11.98
N THR A 636 24.02 22.26 -12.96
CA THR A 636 23.71 22.43 -14.40
C THR A 636 22.23 22.32 -14.70
N VAL A 637 21.45 21.62 -13.87
CA VAL A 637 20.03 21.36 -14.07
C VAL A 637 19.22 22.15 -13.05
N PRO A 638 18.40 23.13 -13.47
CA PRO A 638 17.58 23.89 -12.53
C PRO A 638 16.49 23.01 -11.90
N VAL A 639 16.41 23.06 -10.57
CA VAL A 639 15.31 22.49 -9.79
C VAL A 639 14.17 23.50 -9.73
N CYS A 640 12.98 23.06 -10.17
CA CYS A 640 11.74 23.83 -10.16
C CYS A 640 10.96 23.62 -8.87
N ALA A 641 10.78 22.36 -8.47
CA ALA A 641 10.02 21.97 -7.28
C ALA A 641 10.60 20.67 -6.71
N VAL A 642 10.40 20.47 -5.40
CA VAL A 642 10.70 19.22 -4.70
C VAL A 642 9.50 18.89 -3.82
N ASN A 643 9.01 17.66 -3.94
CA ASN A 643 7.90 17.16 -3.16
C ASN A 643 8.21 15.77 -2.62
N SER A 644 7.61 15.44 -1.48
CA SER A 644 7.56 14.08 -0.94
C SER A 644 6.16 13.53 -1.16
N ILE A 645 6.06 12.36 -1.77
CA ILE A 645 4.82 11.56 -1.81
C ILE A 645 4.90 10.62 -0.62
N VAL A 646 4.06 10.88 0.38
CA VAL A 646 3.89 9.98 1.51
C VAL A 646 2.82 8.96 1.16
N TYR A 647 3.19 7.69 1.21
CA TYR A 647 2.26 6.57 1.05
C TYR A 647 2.32 5.67 2.27
N GLU A 648 1.31 4.81 2.43
CA GLU A 648 1.28 3.82 3.51
C GLU A 648 2.52 2.94 3.43
N SER A 649 3.26 2.86 4.53
CA SER A 649 4.49 2.08 4.64
C SER A 649 4.75 1.69 6.09
N TYR A 650 5.15 0.45 6.32
CA TYR A 650 5.61 -0.07 7.60
C TYR A 650 7.07 0.29 7.90
N MET A 651 7.86 0.52 6.84
CA MET A 651 9.28 0.86 6.91
C MET A 651 9.54 2.37 6.74
N ASN A 652 8.52 3.22 6.90
CA ASN A 652 8.59 4.68 6.78
C ASN A 652 9.15 5.15 5.43
N ARG A 653 8.74 4.51 4.32
CA ARG A 653 9.20 4.82 2.97
C ARG A 653 8.35 5.89 2.28
N ASN A 654 8.94 6.54 1.29
CA ASN A 654 8.30 7.59 0.48
C ASN A 654 8.87 7.63 -0.94
N ALA A 655 8.25 8.41 -1.82
CA ALA A 655 8.87 8.84 -3.07
C ALA A 655 9.24 10.32 -3.02
N LEU A 656 10.51 10.63 -3.23
CA LEU A 656 11.05 11.98 -3.34
C LEU A 656 11.03 12.43 -4.80
N VAL A 657 10.20 13.40 -5.12
CA VAL A 657 9.93 13.89 -6.47
C VAL A 657 10.64 15.24 -6.69
N VAL A 658 11.33 15.36 -7.82
CA VAL A 658 12.03 16.57 -8.22
C VAL A 658 11.64 16.96 -9.65
N ASP A 659 11.17 18.19 -9.82
CA ASP A 659 10.88 18.76 -11.14
C ASP A 659 12.12 19.51 -11.66
N LEU A 660 12.57 19.12 -12.86
CA LEU A 660 13.79 19.61 -13.50
C LEU A 660 13.45 20.41 -14.74
N LYS A 661 14.18 21.51 -14.96
CA LYS A 661 14.04 22.34 -16.16
C LYS A 661 15.06 21.94 -17.24
N LEU A 662 14.57 21.65 -18.45
CA LEU A 662 15.36 21.22 -19.61
C LEU A 662 14.96 22.02 -20.87
N SER A 663 15.68 21.82 -21.97
CA SER A 663 15.39 22.43 -23.28
C SER A 663 15.14 21.36 -24.35
N LEU A 664 14.33 21.71 -25.35
CA LEU A 664 14.26 20.97 -26.61
C LEU A 664 15.60 21.02 -27.37
N PRO A 665 15.95 19.99 -28.16
CA PRO A 665 17.12 19.99 -29.04
C PRO A 665 17.15 21.15 -30.05
N GLY A 666 18.34 21.60 -30.46
CA GLY A 666 18.52 22.49 -31.63
C GLY A 666 18.45 24.02 -31.42
N TYR A 667 18.32 24.54 -30.19
CA TYR A 667 18.11 25.98 -29.94
C TYR A 667 19.35 26.78 -29.48
N ARG A 668 19.44 28.07 -29.87
CA ARG A 668 20.44 29.05 -29.38
C ARG A 668 19.76 30.21 -28.62
N PRO A 669 20.34 30.67 -27.50
CA PRO A 669 19.63 31.30 -26.38
C PRO A 669 19.47 32.83 -26.49
N ALA A 670 18.98 33.32 -27.63
CA ALA A 670 18.75 34.75 -27.81
C ALA A 670 17.24 35.03 -27.92
N HIS A 671 16.63 35.37 -26.79
CA HIS A 671 15.39 36.15 -26.65
C HIS A 671 14.02 35.47 -26.57
N ASP A 672 13.87 34.15 -26.48
CA ASP A 672 12.53 33.58 -26.28
C ASP A 672 12.46 32.51 -25.17
N ALA A 673 11.59 32.75 -24.18
CA ALA A 673 11.32 31.84 -23.05
C ALA A 673 10.32 30.72 -23.42
N SER A 674 9.96 30.61 -24.70
CA SER A 674 8.85 29.79 -25.22
C SER A 674 9.16 28.30 -25.44
N ARG A 675 10.37 27.79 -25.11
CA ARG A 675 10.80 26.40 -25.41
C ARG A 675 11.41 25.61 -24.24
N ASP A 676 11.25 26.09 -23.01
CA ASP A 676 11.67 25.35 -21.82
C ASP A 676 10.66 24.25 -21.47
N VAL A 677 11.15 23.06 -21.13
CA VAL A 677 10.31 21.92 -20.71
C VAL A 677 10.61 21.49 -19.28
N LYS A 678 9.67 20.78 -18.65
CA LYS A 678 9.83 20.21 -17.31
C LYS A 678 9.80 18.69 -17.36
N LEU A 679 10.81 18.06 -16.77
CA LEU A 679 10.88 16.62 -16.55
C LEU A 679 10.74 16.36 -15.04
N ARG A 680 9.87 15.43 -14.64
CA ARG A 680 9.74 15.01 -13.24
C ARG A 680 10.53 13.72 -13.00
N VAL A 681 11.36 13.73 -11.98
CA VAL A 681 12.19 12.58 -11.57
C VAL A 681 11.82 12.18 -10.14
N ALA A 682 11.40 10.94 -9.93
CA ALA A 682 11.09 10.38 -8.62
C ALA A 682 12.18 9.41 -8.17
N ASN A 683 12.62 9.56 -6.92
CA ASN A 683 13.46 8.64 -6.18
C ASN A 683 12.57 7.91 -5.17
N THR A 684 12.46 6.58 -5.26
CA THR A 684 11.62 5.82 -4.34
C THR A 684 12.32 4.56 -3.86
N HIS A 685 11.84 4.07 -2.72
CA HIS A 685 12.07 2.71 -2.30
C HIS A 685 10.69 2.15 -1.94
N LEU A 686 10.18 1.17 -2.68
CA LEU A 686 8.88 0.55 -2.35
C LEU A 686 9.02 -0.39 -1.15
N GLU A 687 7.92 -0.82 -0.54
CA GLU A 687 7.93 -1.69 0.64
C GLU A 687 8.67 -3.02 0.41
N SER A 688 9.48 -3.43 1.40
CA SER A 688 10.22 -4.69 1.35
C SER A 688 9.36 -5.81 1.94
N LEU A 689 9.88 -7.04 1.89
CA LEU A 689 9.26 -8.28 2.35
C LEU A 689 8.03 -8.71 1.52
N PRO A 690 7.78 -10.03 1.36
CA PRO A 690 6.60 -10.51 0.64
C PRO A 690 5.28 -10.21 1.35
N SER A 691 5.22 -10.23 2.68
CA SER A 691 4.02 -9.88 3.44
C SER A 691 4.37 -9.07 4.69
N PRO A 692 3.62 -7.99 5.00
CA PRO A 692 2.55 -7.37 4.21
C PRO A 692 3.06 -6.53 3.01
N GLY A 693 4.37 -6.48 2.76
CA GLY A 693 4.98 -5.56 1.80
C GLY A 693 4.49 -5.69 0.35
N ALA A 694 4.30 -6.91 -0.17
CA ALA A 694 3.80 -7.11 -1.53
C ALA A 694 2.38 -6.55 -1.73
N GLN A 695 1.58 -6.44 -0.66
CA GLN A 695 0.24 -5.86 -0.74
C GLN A 695 0.27 -4.33 -0.85
N LEU A 696 1.33 -3.69 -0.31
CA LEU A 696 1.48 -2.23 -0.35
C LEU A 696 2.13 -1.74 -1.64
N ARG A 697 3.13 -2.47 -2.18
CA ARG A 697 3.88 -2.05 -3.37
C ARG A 697 3.01 -1.62 -4.56
N PRO A 698 1.90 -2.31 -4.90
CA PRO A 698 1.02 -1.86 -5.99
C PRO A 698 0.47 -0.46 -5.79
N ARG A 699 -0.05 -0.17 -4.60
CA ARG A 699 -0.62 1.14 -4.29
C ARG A 699 0.46 2.22 -4.21
N GLN A 700 1.63 1.89 -3.68
CA GLN A 700 2.77 2.81 -3.61
C GLN A 700 3.24 3.19 -5.02
N LEU A 701 3.42 2.22 -5.92
CA LEU A 701 3.84 2.51 -7.30
C LEU A 701 2.74 3.23 -8.09
N GLU A 702 1.46 2.91 -7.88
CA GLU A 702 0.33 3.62 -8.49
C GLU A 702 0.35 5.11 -8.11
N LEU A 703 0.59 5.45 -6.84
CA LEU A 703 0.69 6.85 -6.39
C LEU A 703 1.85 7.59 -7.06
N VAL A 704 2.98 6.91 -7.28
CA VAL A 704 4.11 7.47 -8.02
C VAL A 704 3.75 7.64 -9.50
N ALA A 705 3.15 6.65 -10.15
CA ALA A 705 2.74 6.72 -11.55
C ALA A 705 1.75 7.88 -11.80
N ASP A 706 0.76 8.03 -10.92
CA ASP A 706 -0.19 9.14 -10.92
C ASP A 706 0.51 10.51 -10.85
N ALA A 707 1.58 10.59 -10.05
CA ALA A 707 2.37 11.81 -9.90
C ALA A 707 3.24 12.12 -11.12
N LEU A 708 3.67 11.10 -11.87
CA LEU A 708 4.49 11.26 -13.07
C LEU A 708 3.66 11.61 -14.31
N ALA A 709 2.36 11.27 -14.34
CA ALA A 709 1.45 11.46 -15.47
C ALA A 709 0.85 12.88 -15.59
N ASP A 710 1.61 13.92 -15.25
CA ASP A 710 1.17 15.32 -15.26
C ASP A 710 1.31 15.94 -16.66
N GLU A 711 0.21 16.44 -17.23
CA GLU A 711 0.14 16.98 -18.61
C GLU A 711 1.02 18.22 -18.83
N ASP A 712 1.41 18.93 -17.77
CA ASP A 712 2.29 20.09 -17.85
C ASP A 712 3.79 19.70 -17.94
N LEU A 713 4.10 18.40 -17.92
CA LEU A 713 5.46 17.86 -18.04
C LEU A 713 5.72 17.32 -19.45
N VAL A 714 6.98 17.37 -19.87
CA VAL A 714 7.44 16.62 -21.06
C VAL A 714 7.46 15.11 -20.80
N GLY A 715 7.51 14.73 -19.53
CA GLY A 715 7.67 13.36 -19.10
C GLY A 715 7.91 13.21 -17.60
N GLY A 716 7.71 11.98 -17.13
CA GLY A 716 8.00 11.57 -15.76
C GLY A 716 8.74 10.24 -15.74
N ILE A 717 9.72 10.13 -14.84
CA ILE A 717 10.56 8.95 -14.62
C ILE A 717 10.69 8.69 -13.12
N VAL A 718 10.63 7.42 -12.72
CA VAL A 718 10.91 6.96 -11.35
C VAL A 718 12.04 5.94 -11.39
N CYS A 719 13.00 6.08 -10.47
CA CYS A 719 14.04 5.09 -10.27
C CYS A 719 14.22 4.77 -8.78
N GLY A 720 14.71 3.57 -8.49
CA GLY A 720 15.05 3.11 -7.15
C GLY A 720 14.74 1.65 -6.93
N ASP A 721 14.82 1.22 -5.69
CA ASP A 721 14.51 -0.15 -5.28
C ASP A 721 12.99 -0.36 -5.21
N MET A 722 12.46 -1.14 -6.16
CA MET A 722 11.05 -1.47 -6.22
C MET A 722 10.70 -2.75 -5.47
N ASN A 723 11.69 -3.45 -4.91
CA ASN A 723 11.53 -4.75 -4.24
C ASN A 723 10.67 -5.71 -5.07
N ALA A 724 10.98 -5.86 -6.37
CA ALA A 724 10.27 -6.79 -7.24
C ALA A 724 10.68 -8.25 -6.95
N ILE A 725 10.19 -8.75 -5.81
CA ILE A 725 10.59 -10.03 -5.20
C ILE A 725 9.56 -11.14 -5.44
N SER A 726 8.37 -10.82 -5.94
CA SER A 726 7.31 -11.80 -6.26
C SER A 726 6.93 -11.73 -7.74
N PRO A 727 6.35 -12.80 -8.32
CA PRO A 727 5.83 -12.78 -9.69
C PRO A 727 4.84 -11.64 -9.93
N SER A 728 4.00 -11.32 -8.94
CA SER A 728 3.04 -10.20 -9.02
C SER A 728 3.66 -8.80 -9.04
N ASP A 729 4.97 -8.67 -8.79
CA ASP A 729 5.70 -7.41 -8.94
C ASP A 729 6.25 -7.23 -10.37
N SER A 730 6.34 -8.30 -11.16
CA SER A 730 6.92 -8.27 -12.51
C SER A 730 6.05 -7.49 -13.50
N ASP A 731 4.73 -7.67 -13.44
CA ASP A 731 3.75 -6.97 -14.29
C ASP A 731 3.30 -5.63 -13.69
N LEU A 732 3.68 -5.34 -12.44
CA LEU A 732 3.22 -4.18 -11.70
C LEU A 732 3.47 -2.85 -12.42
N PRO A 733 4.66 -2.55 -13.00
CA PRO A 733 4.88 -1.32 -13.75
C PRO A 733 3.88 -1.14 -14.89
N ALA A 734 3.64 -2.20 -15.67
CA ALA A 734 2.72 -2.16 -16.81
C ALA A 734 1.27 -1.91 -16.37
N ARG A 735 0.84 -2.54 -15.27
CA ARG A 735 -0.52 -2.34 -14.70
C ARG A 735 -0.82 -0.89 -14.34
N VAL A 736 0.19 -0.13 -13.92
CA VAL A 736 0.04 1.29 -13.55
C VAL A 736 0.44 2.26 -14.68
N GLY A 737 0.63 1.75 -15.90
CA GLY A 737 0.92 2.56 -17.08
C GLY A 737 2.36 3.09 -17.16
N LEU A 738 3.30 2.42 -16.49
CA LEU A 738 4.74 2.70 -16.58
C LEU A 738 5.42 1.69 -17.52
N ILE A 739 6.37 2.19 -18.30
CA ILE A 739 7.28 1.41 -19.14
C ILE A 739 8.55 1.14 -18.35
N ASP A 740 8.99 -0.11 -18.36
CA ASP A 740 10.28 -0.51 -17.80
C ASP A 740 11.39 -0.34 -18.86
N ALA A 741 12.34 0.56 -18.60
CA ALA A 741 13.38 0.93 -19.56
C ALA A 741 14.39 -0.20 -19.84
N PHE A 742 14.50 -1.20 -18.95
CA PHE A 742 15.31 -2.38 -19.25
C PHE A 742 14.57 -3.29 -20.24
N ASP A 743 13.31 -3.61 -19.94
CA ASP A 743 12.53 -4.58 -20.70
C ASP A 743 12.19 -4.04 -22.11
N GLU A 744 11.94 -2.74 -22.25
CA GLU A 744 11.71 -2.10 -23.56
C GLU A 744 12.93 -2.17 -24.48
N HIS A 745 14.14 -2.13 -23.92
CA HIS A 745 15.39 -2.08 -24.67
C HIS A 745 16.19 -3.38 -24.57
N ALA A 746 15.59 -4.45 -24.05
CA ALA A 746 16.20 -5.76 -24.00
C ALA A 746 16.37 -6.32 -25.42
N ALA A 747 17.61 -6.65 -25.77
CA ALA A 747 17.99 -7.34 -26.99
C ALA A 747 17.94 -8.87 -26.78
N PRO A 748 17.82 -9.68 -27.84
CA PRO A 748 17.77 -11.15 -27.73
C PRO A 748 18.97 -11.79 -27.04
N GLU A 749 20.13 -11.11 -27.05
CA GLU A 749 21.36 -11.52 -26.38
C GLU A 749 21.42 -11.17 -24.89
N ASP A 750 20.49 -10.35 -24.39
CA ASP A 750 20.47 -9.97 -22.98
C ASP A 750 19.93 -11.11 -22.14
N GLU A 751 20.68 -11.49 -21.11
CA GLU A 751 20.26 -12.49 -20.14
C GLU A 751 19.47 -11.82 -19.00
N GLU A 752 18.52 -12.54 -18.39
CA GLU A 752 17.75 -12.04 -17.24
C GLU A 752 18.67 -11.60 -16.09
N GLU A 753 19.81 -12.28 -15.94
CA GLU A 753 20.83 -11.98 -14.95
C GLU A 753 21.47 -10.59 -15.11
N ASP A 754 21.47 -10.03 -16.33
CA ASP A 754 22.00 -8.68 -16.58
C ASP A 754 21.16 -7.58 -15.93
N ALA A 755 19.91 -7.90 -15.64
CA ALA A 755 18.98 -7.03 -14.95
C ALA A 755 19.09 -7.13 -13.42
N HIS A 756 19.70 -8.19 -12.89
CA HIS A 756 19.77 -8.43 -11.45
C HIS A 756 20.65 -7.40 -10.75
N THR A 757 20.11 -6.80 -9.69
CA THR A 757 20.78 -5.77 -8.88
C THR A 757 21.06 -6.22 -7.45
N TRP A 758 20.53 -7.35 -7.00
CA TRP A 758 20.71 -7.85 -5.64
C TRP A 758 21.06 -9.33 -5.59
N GLY A 759 21.59 -9.79 -4.44
CA GLY A 759 21.95 -11.18 -4.17
C GLY A 759 23.43 -11.54 -4.41
N TYR A 760 24.27 -10.57 -4.78
CA TYR A 760 25.67 -10.82 -5.12
C TYR A 760 26.71 -10.30 -4.11
N GLN A 761 26.40 -9.27 -3.30
CA GLN A 761 27.45 -8.57 -2.54
C GLN A 761 27.05 -7.97 -1.17
N PRO A 762 27.07 -8.71 -0.06
CA PRO A 762 27.68 -10.03 0.09
C PRO A 762 26.78 -11.13 -0.46
N GLU A 763 27.37 -12.28 -0.77
CA GLU A 763 26.60 -13.50 -1.00
C GLU A 763 25.65 -13.71 0.19
N CYS A 764 24.38 -13.92 -0.12
CA CYS A 764 23.34 -14.20 0.85
C CYS A 764 22.64 -15.51 0.48
N GLU A 765 21.74 -15.97 1.35
CA GLU A 765 20.98 -17.20 1.17
C GLU A 765 19.86 -17.10 0.13
N PHE A 766 19.55 -15.88 -0.32
CA PHE A 766 18.48 -15.61 -1.27
C PHE A 766 19.02 -15.57 -2.71
N PRO A 767 18.23 -16.05 -3.69
CA PRO A 767 18.64 -16.02 -5.09
C PRO A 767 18.80 -14.57 -5.59
N PRO A 768 19.73 -14.32 -6.54
CA PRO A 768 19.84 -13.03 -7.18
C PRO A 768 18.53 -12.56 -7.83
N GLY A 769 18.30 -11.25 -7.82
CA GLY A 769 17.04 -10.70 -8.32
C GLY A 769 17.13 -9.26 -8.80
N ARG A 770 16.11 -8.85 -9.57
CA ARG A 770 15.96 -7.52 -10.16
C ARG A 770 15.10 -6.62 -9.27
N LEU A 771 15.72 -6.06 -8.23
CA LEU A 771 15.01 -5.23 -7.24
C LEU A 771 14.93 -3.76 -7.68
N ASP A 772 16.01 -3.23 -8.25
CA ASP A 772 16.08 -1.85 -8.72
C ASP A 772 15.54 -1.72 -10.15
N LYS A 773 14.74 -0.68 -10.40
CA LYS A 773 14.14 -0.42 -11.72
C LYS A 773 14.27 1.04 -12.13
N VAL A 774 14.17 1.26 -13.44
CA VAL A 774 14.04 2.57 -14.08
C VAL A 774 12.76 2.52 -14.90
N LEU A 775 11.73 3.23 -14.43
CA LEU A 775 10.38 3.19 -15.01
C LEU A 775 9.95 4.59 -15.45
N TYR A 776 9.17 4.69 -16.53
CA TYR A 776 8.76 5.99 -17.05
C TYR A 776 7.37 5.94 -17.73
N CYS A 777 6.70 7.09 -17.91
CA CYS A 777 5.30 7.12 -18.35
C CYS A 777 5.08 6.68 -19.81
N ALA A 778 4.09 5.80 -20.05
CA ALA A 778 3.74 5.26 -21.38
C ALA A 778 3.28 6.29 -22.43
N GLY A 779 2.87 7.50 -22.01
CA GLY A 779 2.40 8.58 -22.90
C GLY A 779 3.44 9.65 -23.24
N ALA A 780 4.70 9.50 -22.80
CA ALA A 780 5.67 10.58 -22.85
C ALA A 780 6.46 10.65 -24.17
N GLY A 781 5.78 11.04 -25.25
CA GLY A 781 6.40 11.20 -26.57
C GLY A 781 7.45 12.31 -26.70
N GLY A 782 7.75 13.07 -25.63
CA GLY A 782 8.69 14.18 -25.62
C GLY A 782 10.10 13.86 -25.10
N PHE A 783 10.38 12.60 -24.73
CA PHE A 783 11.71 12.18 -24.28
C PHE A 783 12.00 10.70 -24.58
N SER A 784 13.27 10.30 -24.48
CA SER A 784 13.71 8.90 -24.49
C SER A 784 14.56 8.57 -23.25
N VAL A 785 14.55 7.30 -22.86
CA VAL A 785 15.35 6.74 -21.76
C VAL A 785 16.25 5.66 -22.34
N ASP A 786 17.54 5.68 -22.03
CA ASP A 786 18.43 4.59 -22.46
C ASP A 786 18.23 3.35 -21.58
N LYS A 787 18.56 2.18 -22.12
CA LYS A 787 18.67 0.95 -21.34
C LYS A 787 19.53 1.18 -20.08
N PRO A 788 19.03 0.86 -18.87
CA PRO A 788 19.79 0.97 -17.64
C PRO A 788 21.02 0.05 -17.63
N THR A 789 22.10 0.50 -17.01
CA THR A 789 23.35 -0.25 -16.84
C THR A 789 23.71 -0.37 -15.36
N ARG A 790 24.21 -1.54 -14.94
CA ARG A 790 24.62 -1.80 -13.56
C ARG A 790 25.88 -1.01 -13.19
N ILE A 791 25.92 -0.50 -11.96
CA ILE A 791 27.07 0.17 -11.34
C ILE A 791 27.30 -0.40 -9.93
N GLY A 792 28.40 -0.05 -9.28
CA GLY A 792 28.62 -0.43 -7.88
C GLY A 792 29.07 -1.88 -7.65
N ILE A 793 29.30 -2.65 -8.72
CA ILE A 793 29.76 -4.04 -8.67
C ILE A 793 31.14 -4.11 -7.99
N GLY A 794 31.23 -4.85 -6.89
CA GLY A 794 32.47 -5.08 -6.15
C GLY A 794 32.97 -3.87 -5.36
N VAL A 795 32.20 -2.78 -5.26
CA VAL A 795 32.67 -1.56 -4.58
C VAL A 795 32.73 -1.79 -3.08
N ARG A 796 33.90 -1.52 -2.50
CA ARG A 796 34.18 -1.73 -1.07
C ARG A 796 34.73 -0.47 -0.39
N THR A 797 34.51 -0.37 0.91
CA THR A 797 35.17 0.58 1.79
C THR A 797 36.65 0.24 1.93
N ALA A 798 37.44 1.19 2.46
CA ALA A 798 38.85 0.94 2.78
C ALA A 798 39.07 -0.22 3.78
N GLN A 799 38.02 -0.61 4.53
CA GLN A 799 38.03 -1.70 5.50
C GLN A 799 37.52 -3.03 4.89
N GLY A 800 37.27 -3.07 3.58
CA GLY A 800 36.88 -4.28 2.85
C GLY A 800 35.39 -4.61 2.85
N GLN A 801 34.55 -3.84 3.54
CA GLN A 801 33.09 -4.02 3.50
C GLN A 801 32.52 -3.53 2.19
N PHE A 802 31.48 -4.18 1.66
CA PHE A 802 30.77 -3.66 0.49
C PHE A 802 30.16 -2.29 0.79
N ALA A 803 30.11 -1.43 -0.23
CA ALA A 803 29.50 -0.10 -0.12
C ALA A 803 27.97 -0.18 -0.05
N SER A 804 27.38 -1.21 -0.65
CA SER A 804 25.95 -1.53 -0.62
C SER A 804 25.79 -3.02 -0.92
N ASP A 805 24.69 -3.62 -0.44
CA ASP A 805 24.21 -4.95 -0.81
C ASP A 805 23.52 -5.01 -2.19
N HIS A 806 23.22 -3.86 -2.77
CA HIS A 806 22.74 -3.71 -4.14
C HIS A 806 23.83 -3.20 -5.09
N TYR A 807 23.74 -3.61 -6.35
CA TYR A 807 24.25 -2.86 -7.48
C TYR A 807 23.34 -1.65 -7.75
N GLY A 808 23.91 -0.51 -8.11
CA GLY A 808 23.12 0.62 -8.58
C GLY A 808 22.81 0.51 -10.08
N LEU A 809 21.98 1.44 -10.57
CA LEU A 809 21.69 1.58 -11.99
C LEU A 809 22.05 2.99 -12.50
N MET A 810 22.46 3.07 -13.77
CA MET A 810 22.63 4.32 -14.50
C MET A 810 21.90 4.27 -15.85
N THR A 811 21.17 5.33 -16.17
CA THR A 811 20.57 5.58 -17.50
C THR A 811 20.82 7.02 -17.96
N THR A 812 20.56 7.30 -19.24
CA THR A 812 20.52 8.66 -19.79
C THR A 812 19.13 8.96 -20.32
N VAL A 813 18.60 10.12 -19.93
CA VAL A 813 17.33 10.66 -20.42
C VAL A 813 17.62 11.77 -21.43
N ARG A 814 16.97 11.75 -22.59
CA ARG A 814 17.10 12.77 -23.65
C ARG A 814 15.75 13.35 -24.01
N ILE A 815 15.66 14.67 -24.06
CA ILE A 815 14.48 15.37 -24.59
C ILE A 815 14.50 15.26 -26.12
N LEU A 816 13.36 14.91 -26.69
CA LEU A 816 13.14 14.81 -28.13
C LEU A 816 12.44 16.07 -28.65
N ASP A 817 12.54 16.34 -29.95
CA ASP A 817 11.92 17.49 -30.63
C ASP A 817 10.47 17.18 -31.06
#